data_AF-A0A0D2F3Y8-F1
#
_entry.id   AF-A0A0D2F3Y8-F1
#
_cell.length_a   1.000
_cell.length_b   1.000
_cell.length_c   1.000
_cell.angle_alpha   90.00
_cell.angle_beta   90.00
_cell.angle_gamma   90.00
#
_symmetry.space_group_name_H-M   'P 1'
#
loop_
_entity.id
_entity.type
_entity.pdbx_description
1 polymer ?
#
loop_
_entity_poly.entity_id
_entity_poly.type
_entity_poly.pdbx_seq_one_letter_code
_entity_poly.pdbx_strand_id
1 'polypeptide(L)'
;MASDLQRPAVDAAGTLDEQQNGLTTQTKVGDDGRVNITIHEINELLANEIEQLQLSRVQEGLAAPPQTAHALLESSRRPSKIPPSLNVVVQVVGSRGDVQPFVALGLVLKNQYGHRVRLATHGTFKKFVEENGLEFFDIGGDPAELMAFMVKNPGLIPGMKSIKEGDVGKRRRGMAEILEGCWRSCADFDEVKDEGNAAGAAAPKKKPFVAHAIIANPPSFAHIHCAEKLGIPLHLMFTMPWSPTREFPQPIANIKSSKASGSMTNEMSYTLVDMMTWEGLGDITNKFRKETLGLHILSQAAATDMLHRLRIPYTYCWSPALIPKPKDWGPHITVAGFYFLSLASNYRPDPTLAAFLAAGPPPVYIGFGSIVVDDPNAMTKLIFDAVKKTGQRALVSKGWGGLGGDDLGKPDNVYMLGNVPHDWLFQHVSCVVHHGGAGTTAAGIALGRPTVIVPFFGDQPFWGAMVARAGAGPTPIPSKELTADRLANAILEALKPETLERARELGERIKEENGTEVGAASFHAQMGVDRLRCLVAPSRPAVWSVKTTGSNTEDIRLSAFAATVLGNEGLLDVNQLTIYRPCEHPVEFGTISSHVVGPNPVLSTMGSITSSIVHIPINIAKAWAGVVYEPYKGARSDGWKGFGKGLGRGLGHLIFRQRGLVIGHAAYGVRALYDLIKKKLDGDPTLSYILATRYIEGFEEVNKATVEEKLEVVRRWKEMKPELKMIDSRTSIGSGHSDKAESESILSRLTSHGSTKSGKSGKSAKSGKNDKSFVTETISEASSILDSNVPATTKGGVNEARASA
;
A
#
# COMPACT_ATOMS: atom_id res chain seq x y z
N MET A 1 -1.09 50.08 -9.96
CA MET A 1 -1.45 49.67 -11.33
C MET A 1 -1.72 48.18 -11.28
N ALA A 2 -2.92 47.74 -11.67
CA ALA A 2 -3.22 46.32 -11.77
C ALA A 2 -2.68 45.80 -13.10
N SER A 3 -2.00 44.65 -13.09
CA SER A 3 -1.70 43.87 -14.29
C SER A 3 -2.68 42.71 -14.34
N ASP A 4 -3.66 42.77 -15.23
CA ASP A 4 -4.58 41.66 -15.47
C ASP A 4 -3.79 40.46 -15.99
N LEU A 5 -3.69 39.41 -15.17
CA LEU A 5 -3.42 38.07 -15.66
C LEU A 5 -4.69 37.59 -16.37
N GLN A 6 -4.74 37.80 -17.69
CA GLN A 6 -5.79 37.22 -18.53
C GLN A 6 -5.84 35.71 -18.29
N ARG A 7 -7.00 35.23 -17.84
CA ARG A 7 -7.31 33.80 -17.89
C ARG A 7 -7.32 33.37 -19.37
N PRO A 8 -6.79 32.20 -19.73
CA PRO A 8 -6.96 31.68 -21.08
C PRO A 8 -8.45 31.59 -21.41
N ALA A 9 -8.82 32.12 -22.57
CA ALA A 9 -10.21 32.13 -23.02
C ALA A 9 -10.59 30.71 -23.51
N VAL A 10 -11.52 30.07 -22.81
CA VAL A 10 -12.11 28.80 -23.28
C VAL A 10 -13.16 29.13 -24.33
N ASP A 11 -12.77 29.06 -25.60
CA ASP A 11 -13.69 29.25 -26.71
C ASP A 11 -14.76 28.14 -26.75
N ALA A 12 -15.92 28.47 -27.31
CA ALA A 12 -17.13 27.63 -27.30
C ALA A 12 -16.98 26.25 -27.97
N ALA A 13 -15.83 25.96 -28.58
CA ALA A 13 -15.47 24.69 -29.20
C ALA A 13 -14.74 23.69 -28.27
N GLY A 14 -14.39 24.08 -27.04
CA GLY A 14 -13.71 23.20 -26.08
C GLY A 14 -12.23 22.95 -26.40
N THR A 15 -11.56 23.96 -26.95
CA THR A 15 -10.13 23.96 -27.24
C THR A 15 -9.39 24.66 -26.11
N LEU A 16 -8.29 24.08 -25.63
CA LEU A 16 -7.29 24.78 -24.82
C LEU A 16 -6.03 24.94 -25.68
N ASP A 17 -5.69 26.20 -25.98
CA ASP A 17 -4.41 26.58 -26.58
C ASP A 17 -3.48 27.05 -25.46
N GLU A 18 -2.45 26.28 -25.16
CA GLU A 18 -1.40 26.66 -24.21
C GLU A 18 -0.13 27.06 -24.94
N GLN A 19 0.39 28.25 -24.60
CA GLN A 19 1.74 28.69 -24.94
C GLN A 19 2.54 28.83 -23.65
N GLN A 20 3.38 27.84 -23.33
CA GLN A 20 4.38 27.93 -22.26
C GLN A 20 5.73 27.37 -22.72
N ASN A 21 6.81 28.03 -22.32
CA ASN A 21 8.21 27.61 -22.49
C ASN A 21 8.62 27.10 -23.89
N GLY A 22 8.03 27.67 -24.95
CA GLY A 22 8.38 27.32 -26.33
C GLY A 22 7.79 26.00 -26.84
N LEU A 23 6.79 25.46 -26.14
CA LEU A 23 5.93 24.40 -26.66
C LEU A 23 4.59 25.01 -27.09
N THR A 24 4.17 24.74 -28.33
CA THR A 24 2.83 25.12 -28.82
C THR A 24 1.98 23.85 -28.96
N THR A 25 1.09 23.64 -28.00
CA THR A 25 0.17 22.49 -27.96
C THR A 25 -1.28 22.94 -28.05
N GLN A 26 -2.02 22.30 -28.95
CA GLN A 26 -3.47 22.41 -29.01
C GLN A 26 -4.09 21.12 -28.50
N THR A 27 -4.88 21.24 -27.44
CA THR A 27 -5.49 20.11 -26.74
C THR A 27 -6.99 20.09 -27.00
N LYS A 28 -7.49 18.97 -27.55
CA LYS A 28 -8.91 18.77 -27.85
C LYS A 28 -9.37 17.37 -27.42
N VAL A 29 -10.61 17.22 -26.99
CA VAL A 29 -11.17 15.90 -26.64
C VAL A 29 -11.30 15.01 -27.89
N GLY A 30 -10.93 13.74 -27.76
CA GLY A 30 -11.18 12.70 -28.74
C GLY A 30 -12.51 11.98 -28.54
N ASP A 31 -13.16 11.70 -29.67
CA ASP A 31 -14.40 10.93 -29.81
C ASP A 31 -14.32 9.50 -29.25
N ASP A 32 -13.12 8.97 -29.09
CA ASP A 32 -12.74 7.62 -28.65
C ASP A 32 -12.25 7.55 -27.20
N GLY A 33 -12.26 8.68 -26.51
CA GLY A 33 -11.94 8.76 -25.10
C GLY A 33 -10.47 8.85 -24.73
N ARG A 34 -9.71 9.49 -25.60
CA ARG A 34 -8.34 9.89 -25.29
C ARG A 34 -8.18 11.37 -25.59
N VAL A 35 -7.25 12.04 -24.93
CA VAL A 35 -7.00 13.46 -25.18
C VAL A 35 -6.25 13.61 -26.50
N ASN A 36 -6.84 14.27 -27.51
CA ASN A 36 -6.10 14.62 -28.73
C ASN A 36 -5.14 15.77 -28.41
N ILE A 37 -3.87 15.43 -28.21
CA ILE A 37 -2.77 16.36 -28.07
C ILE A 37 -2.17 16.58 -29.46
N THR A 38 -2.28 17.80 -29.98
CA THR A 38 -1.61 18.21 -31.22
C THR A 38 -0.39 19.04 -30.86
N ILE A 39 0.81 18.49 -31.08
CA ILE A 39 2.07 19.19 -30.87
C ILE A 39 2.45 19.87 -32.19
N HIS A 40 2.34 21.20 -32.24
CA HIS A 40 2.61 21.96 -33.46
C HIS A 40 4.10 22.23 -33.64
N GLU A 41 4.76 22.74 -32.60
CA GLU A 41 6.18 23.07 -32.59
C GLU A 41 6.78 22.81 -31.20
N ILE A 42 8.03 22.32 -31.19
CA ILE A 42 8.87 22.15 -30.01
C ILE A 42 10.09 23.05 -30.24
N ASN A 43 10.32 24.02 -29.35
CA ASN A 43 11.53 24.85 -29.37
C ASN A 43 12.79 23.98 -29.26
N GLU A 44 13.81 24.25 -30.09
CA GLU A 44 15.10 23.55 -30.08
C GLU A 44 15.76 23.54 -28.69
N LEU A 45 15.59 24.61 -27.89
CA LEU A 45 16.09 24.65 -26.51
C LEU A 45 15.42 23.60 -25.60
N LEU A 46 14.09 23.45 -25.69
CA LEU A 46 13.34 22.46 -24.93
C LEU A 46 13.67 21.03 -25.40
N ALA A 47 13.83 20.83 -26.71
CA ALA A 47 14.27 19.57 -27.28
C ALA A 47 15.68 19.19 -26.77
N ASN A 48 16.62 20.14 -26.74
CA ASN A 48 17.98 19.94 -26.24
C ASN A 48 18.01 19.68 -24.72
N GLU A 49 17.21 20.37 -23.91
CA GLU A 49 17.11 20.10 -22.46
C GLU A 49 16.56 18.69 -22.20
N ILE A 50 15.53 18.27 -22.95
CA ILE A 50 15.00 16.91 -22.90
C ILE A 50 16.05 15.88 -23.34
N GLU A 51 16.84 16.15 -24.38
CA GLU A 51 17.91 15.27 -24.84
C GLU A 51 19.06 15.13 -23.81
N GLN A 52 19.42 16.20 -23.10
CA GLN A 52 20.38 16.13 -21.98
C GLN A 52 19.83 15.35 -20.78
N LEU A 53 18.53 15.49 -20.47
CA LEU A 53 17.85 14.65 -19.48
C LEU A 53 17.76 13.18 -19.92
N GLN A 54 17.68 12.91 -21.23
CA GLN A 54 17.71 11.55 -21.77
C GLN A 54 19.12 10.92 -21.69
N LEU A 55 20.17 11.67 -22.05
CA LEU A 55 21.56 11.18 -21.99
C LEU A 55 21.96 10.77 -20.57
N SER A 56 21.62 11.60 -19.57
CA SER A 56 21.85 11.30 -18.15
C SER A 56 21.05 10.07 -17.65
N ARG A 57 19.77 9.93 -18.05
CA ARG A 57 18.95 8.73 -17.74
C ARG A 57 19.53 7.46 -18.34
N VAL A 58 20.00 7.50 -19.60
CA VAL A 58 20.59 6.33 -20.28
C VAL A 58 21.92 5.94 -19.64
N GLN A 59 22.78 6.90 -19.27
CA GLN A 59 24.05 6.59 -18.60
C GLN A 59 23.87 5.95 -17.23
N GLU A 60 22.87 6.37 -16.42
CA GLU A 60 22.61 5.72 -15.13
C GLU A 60 21.96 4.33 -15.27
N GLY A 61 21.14 4.10 -16.31
CA GLY A 61 20.52 2.80 -16.58
C GLY A 61 21.51 1.68 -16.92
N LEU A 62 22.69 2.02 -17.46
CA LEU A 62 23.73 1.08 -17.87
C LEU A 62 24.57 0.53 -16.71
N ALA A 63 24.47 1.10 -15.50
CA ALA A 63 25.32 0.75 -14.36
C ALA A 63 24.80 -0.42 -13.50
N ALA A 64 23.54 -0.83 -13.66
CA ALA A 64 22.92 -1.90 -12.88
C ALA A 64 22.58 -3.12 -13.75
N PRO A 65 22.90 -4.36 -13.34
CA PRO A 65 22.52 -5.55 -14.10
C PRO A 65 20.99 -5.68 -14.17
N PRO A 66 20.42 -6.17 -15.29
CA PRO A 66 18.97 -6.33 -15.43
C PRO A 66 18.39 -7.23 -14.33
N GLN A 67 17.49 -6.69 -13.50
CA GLN A 67 16.73 -7.50 -12.55
C GLN A 67 15.70 -8.34 -13.32
N THR A 68 16.05 -9.60 -13.58
CA THR A 68 15.13 -10.58 -14.16
C THR A 68 14.12 -11.06 -13.12
N ALA A 69 12.96 -11.52 -13.58
CA ALA A 69 11.95 -12.16 -12.72
C ALA A 69 12.55 -13.29 -11.85
N HIS A 70 13.43 -14.12 -12.44
CA HIS A 70 14.15 -15.18 -11.74
C HIS A 70 15.05 -14.62 -10.62
N ALA A 71 15.89 -13.62 -10.93
CA ALA A 71 16.79 -13.02 -9.95
C ALA A 71 16.04 -12.36 -8.78
N LEU A 72 14.88 -11.73 -9.04
CA LEU A 72 13.98 -11.21 -8.01
C LEU A 72 13.48 -12.33 -7.08
N LEU A 73 12.94 -13.42 -7.63
CA LEU A 73 12.44 -14.57 -6.86
C LEU A 73 13.55 -15.28 -6.07
N GLU A 74 14.74 -15.45 -6.65
CA GLU A 74 15.89 -16.01 -5.91
C GLU A 74 16.34 -15.09 -4.77
N SER A 75 16.29 -13.76 -4.99
CA SER A 75 16.67 -12.79 -3.97
C SER A 75 15.67 -12.76 -2.80
N SER A 76 14.36 -12.87 -3.05
CA SER A 76 13.32 -12.83 -2.02
C SER A 76 13.35 -14.04 -1.08
N ARG A 77 13.82 -15.19 -1.59
CA ARG A 77 13.99 -16.44 -0.81
C ARG A 77 15.20 -16.42 0.14
N ARG A 78 16.11 -15.44 0.04
CA ARG A 78 17.30 -15.35 0.93
C ARG A 78 16.86 -14.94 2.33
N PRO A 79 17.27 -15.63 3.42
CA PRO A 79 16.83 -15.31 4.79
C PRO A 79 17.02 -13.84 5.21
N SER A 80 18.08 -13.18 4.76
CA SER A 80 18.32 -11.75 5.03
C SER A 80 17.34 -10.81 4.30
N LYS A 81 16.69 -11.26 3.23
CA LYS A 81 15.71 -10.50 2.45
C LYS A 81 14.25 -10.79 2.81
N ILE A 82 13.97 -11.85 3.57
CA ILE A 82 12.62 -12.12 4.10
C ILE A 82 12.19 -10.97 5.02
N PRO A 83 11.15 -10.19 4.68
CA PRO A 83 10.74 -9.04 5.48
C PRO A 83 10.20 -9.45 6.87
N PRO A 84 10.25 -8.55 7.86
CA PRO A 84 9.43 -8.70 9.06
C PRO A 84 7.94 -8.67 8.66
N SER A 85 7.04 -9.22 9.48
CA SER A 85 5.60 -9.14 9.20
C SER A 85 5.15 -7.68 9.21
N LEU A 86 4.64 -7.19 8.08
CA LEU A 86 4.21 -5.81 7.86
C LEU A 86 2.68 -5.68 7.90
N ASN A 87 2.23 -4.44 8.13
CA ASN A 87 0.86 -4.02 7.85
C ASN A 87 0.93 -3.34 6.49
N VAL A 88 0.42 -3.96 5.44
CA VAL A 88 0.48 -3.42 4.07
C VAL A 88 -0.91 -2.97 3.68
N VAL A 89 -1.06 -1.69 3.37
CA VAL A 89 -2.29 -1.17 2.76
C VAL A 89 -2.14 -1.19 1.24
N VAL A 90 -3.17 -1.67 0.55
CA VAL A 90 -3.22 -1.82 -0.90
C VAL A 90 -4.36 -0.97 -1.44
N GLN A 91 -4.06 0.22 -1.93
CA GLN A 91 -5.03 1.24 -2.36
C GLN A 91 -5.34 1.09 -3.85
N VAL A 92 -6.59 0.78 -4.18
CA VAL A 92 -7.01 0.51 -5.56
C VAL A 92 -8.29 1.27 -5.87
N VAL A 93 -8.18 2.25 -6.78
CA VAL A 93 -9.33 2.93 -7.39
C VAL A 93 -9.56 2.35 -8.78
N GLY A 94 -10.78 1.92 -9.08
CA GLY A 94 -11.13 1.39 -10.40
C GLY A 94 -12.21 0.31 -10.39
N SER A 95 -12.21 -0.47 -11.47
CA SER A 95 -13.15 -1.55 -11.75
C SER A 95 -12.72 -2.88 -11.11
N ARG A 96 -13.50 -3.95 -11.34
CA ARG A 96 -13.07 -5.31 -10.99
C ARG A 96 -11.76 -5.71 -11.67
N GLY A 97 -11.50 -5.20 -12.88
CA GLY A 97 -10.25 -5.46 -13.62
C GLY A 97 -9.02 -4.89 -12.93
N ASP A 98 -9.19 -3.83 -12.15
CA ASP A 98 -8.15 -3.21 -11.32
C ASP A 98 -8.01 -3.95 -9.99
N VAL A 99 -9.13 -4.23 -9.29
CA VAL A 99 -9.13 -4.82 -7.94
C VAL A 99 -8.70 -6.30 -7.91
N GLN A 100 -9.11 -7.12 -8.88
CA GLN A 100 -8.84 -8.55 -8.88
C GLN A 100 -7.33 -8.92 -8.88
N PRO A 101 -6.45 -8.27 -9.67
CA PRO A 101 -5.00 -8.40 -9.56
C PRO A 101 -4.46 -8.18 -8.14
N PHE A 102 -4.97 -7.19 -7.41
CA PHE A 102 -4.50 -6.87 -6.05
C PHE A 102 -5.03 -7.83 -4.99
N VAL A 103 -6.15 -8.51 -5.22
CA VAL A 103 -6.58 -9.64 -4.38
C VAL A 103 -5.58 -10.81 -4.51
N ALA A 104 -5.14 -11.14 -5.72
CA ALA A 104 -4.09 -12.15 -5.92
C ALA A 104 -2.77 -11.75 -5.24
N LEU A 105 -2.31 -10.50 -5.43
CA LEU A 105 -1.12 -9.99 -4.75
C LEU A 105 -1.25 -10.01 -3.22
N GLY A 106 -2.40 -9.59 -2.70
CA GLY A 106 -2.68 -9.61 -1.26
C GLY A 106 -2.61 -11.02 -0.67
N LEU A 107 -3.08 -12.03 -1.40
CA LEU A 107 -2.96 -13.44 -1.00
C LEU A 107 -1.52 -13.90 -0.92
N VAL A 108 -0.67 -13.55 -1.89
CA VAL A 108 0.77 -13.87 -1.87
C VAL A 108 1.47 -13.17 -0.69
N LEU A 109 1.26 -11.85 -0.52
CA LEU A 109 1.83 -11.07 0.58
C LEU A 109 1.40 -11.61 1.96
N LYS A 110 0.14 -12.01 2.12
CA LYS A 110 -0.38 -12.60 3.35
C LYS A 110 0.17 -14.01 3.60
N ASN A 111 0.03 -14.91 2.63
CA ASN A 111 0.23 -16.34 2.84
C ASN A 111 1.71 -16.76 2.77
N GLN A 112 2.52 -16.11 1.92
CA GLN A 112 3.95 -16.45 1.78
C GLN A 112 4.84 -15.62 2.71
N TYR A 113 4.46 -14.37 3.02
CA TYR A 113 5.31 -13.44 3.81
C TYR A 113 4.70 -13.06 5.17
N GLY A 114 3.52 -13.58 5.52
CA GLY A 114 2.87 -13.34 6.82
C GLY A 114 2.38 -11.90 7.02
N HIS A 115 2.23 -11.11 5.96
CA HIS A 115 1.80 -9.71 6.07
C HIS A 115 0.32 -9.60 6.41
N ARG A 116 -0.02 -8.61 7.25
CA ARG A 116 -1.40 -8.17 7.46
C ARG A 116 -1.78 -7.24 6.31
N VAL A 117 -2.50 -7.77 5.32
CA VAL A 117 -2.90 -7.02 4.12
C VAL A 117 -4.31 -6.45 4.27
N ARG A 118 -4.42 -5.13 4.10
CA ARG A 118 -5.67 -4.38 3.99
C ARG A 118 -5.83 -3.86 2.56
N LEU A 119 -6.82 -4.37 1.83
CA LEU A 119 -7.17 -3.88 0.50
C LEU A 119 -8.22 -2.76 0.66
N ALA A 120 -7.80 -1.55 0.28
CA ALA A 120 -8.58 -0.33 0.37
C ALA A 120 -9.12 0.01 -1.01
N THR A 121 -10.43 -0.12 -1.20
CA THR A 121 -11.12 0.10 -2.49
C THR A 121 -12.60 0.41 -2.23
N HIS A 122 -13.39 0.51 -3.28
CA HIS A 122 -14.80 0.90 -3.22
C HIS A 122 -15.67 -0.16 -2.52
N GLY A 123 -16.65 0.28 -1.72
CA GLY A 123 -17.60 -0.54 -0.95
C GLY A 123 -18.22 -1.74 -1.69
N THR A 124 -18.49 -1.60 -2.99
CA THR A 124 -19.03 -2.68 -3.84
C THR A 124 -18.16 -3.94 -3.88
N PHE A 125 -16.84 -3.82 -3.70
CA PHE A 125 -15.92 -4.95 -3.71
C PHE A 125 -15.69 -5.59 -2.33
N LYS A 126 -16.29 -5.06 -1.25
CA LYS A 126 -16.12 -5.56 0.12
C LYS A 126 -16.22 -7.08 0.22
N LYS A 127 -17.34 -7.63 -0.24
CA LYS A 127 -17.62 -9.07 -0.19
C LYS A 127 -16.56 -9.88 -0.93
N PHE A 128 -16.15 -9.44 -2.12
CA PHE A 128 -15.12 -10.12 -2.93
C PHE A 128 -13.75 -10.13 -2.24
N VAL A 129 -13.37 -9.05 -1.56
CA VAL A 129 -12.11 -8.97 -0.79
C VAL A 129 -12.17 -9.88 0.46
N GLU A 130 -13.27 -9.82 1.21
CA GLU A 130 -13.45 -10.60 2.45
C GLU A 130 -13.62 -12.11 2.20
N GLU A 131 -14.29 -12.52 1.11
CA GLU A 131 -14.41 -13.94 0.71
C GLU A 131 -13.06 -14.54 0.29
N ASN A 132 -12.12 -13.73 -0.19
CA ASN A 132 -10.73 -14.13 -0.41
C ASN A 132 -9.86 -13.98 0.86
N GLY A 133 -10.45 -13.65 2.01
CA GLY A 133 -9.77 -13.63 3.30
C GLY A 133 -8.77 -12.49 3.51
N LEU A 134 -8.91 -11.37 2.80
CA LEU A 134 -8.14 -10.14 3.03
C LEU A 134 -8.95 -9.16 3.88
N GLU A 135 -8.30 -8.23 4.59
CA GLU A 135 -9.02 -7.15 5.26
C GLU A 135 -9.50 -6.12 4.23
N PHE A 136 -10.78 -5.74 4.29
CA PHE A 136 -11.34 -4.68 3.46
C PHE A 136 -11.35 -3.33 4.19
N PHE A 137 -11.16 -2.24 3.43
CA PHE A 137 -11.44 -0.87 3.86
C PHE A 137 -12.13 -0.10 2.73
N ASP A 138 -13.21 0.63 3.05
CA ASP A 138 -13.94 1.43 2.06
C ASP A 138 -13.30 2.82 1.89
N ILE A 139 -12.82 3.12 0.69
CA ILE A 139 -12.28 4.45 0.37
C ILE A 139 -13.36 5.41 -0.17
N GLY A 140 -14.59 4.97 -0.36
CA GLY A 140 -15.66 5.74 -0.97
C GLY A 140 -15.58 5.79 -2.50
N GLY A 141 -16.46 6.60 -3.11
CA GLY A 141 -16.71 6.61 -4.55
C GLY A 141 -17.35 5.32 -5.09
N ASP A 142 -18.00 5.42 -6.25
CA ASP A 142 -18.66 4.29 -6.94
C ASP A 142 -17.99 4.02 -8.31
N PRO A 143 -17.45 2.81 -8.56
CA PRO A 143 -16.91 2.39 -9.85
C PRO A 143 -17.91 2.46 -10.99
N ALA A 144 -19.19 2.12 -10.75
CA ALA A 144 -20.22 2.16 -11.77
C ALA A 144 -20.49 3.60 -12.20
N GLU A 145 -20.53 4.53 -11.25
CA GLU A 145 -20.59 5.96 -11.55
C GLU A 145 -19.33 6.45 -12.28
N LEU A 146 -18.13 6.03 -11.86
CA LEU A 146 -16.87 6.43 -12.49
C LEU A 146 -16.81 5.97 -13.95
N MET A 147 -17.14 4.70 -14.20
CA MET A 147 -17.26 4.10 -15.53
C MET A 147 -18.33 4.78 -16.38
N ALA A 148 -19.53 5.04 -15.82
CA ALA A 148 -20.60 5.73 -16.55
C ALA A 148 -20.20 7.17 -16.92
N PHE A 149 -19.43 7.87 -16.08
CA PHE A 149 -18.87 9.17 -16.42
C PHE A 149 -17.81 9.07 -17.52
N MET A 150 -16.93 8.08 -17.48
CA MET A 150 -15.95 7.81 -18.56
C MET A 150 -16.63 7.37 -19.87
N VAL A 151 -17.79 6.70 -19.85
CA VAL A 151 -18.55 6.42 -21.08
C VAL A 151 -19.16 7.71 -21.65
N LYS A 152 -19.77 8.55 -20.80
CA LYS A 152 -20.39 9.84 -21.21
C LYS A 152 -19.38 10.91 -21.61
N ASN A 153 -18.22 10.92 -20.95
CA ASN A 153 -17.10 11.84 -21.14
C ASN A 153 -15.87 10.97 -21.39
N PRO A 154 -15.73 10.46 -22.63
CA PRO A 154 -14.67 9.52 -22.90
C PRO A 154 -13.31 10.21 -22.75
N GLY A 155 -13.18 11.51 -23.07
CA GLY A 155 -11.94 12.26 -22.86
C GLY A 155 -11.73 12.77 -21.43
N LEU A 156 -10.46 13.06 -21.10
CA LEU A 156 -10.04 13.56 -19.78
C LEU A 156 -10.67 14.91 -19.39
N ILE A 157 -10.98 15.75 -20.39
CA ILE A 157 -11.68 17.03 -20.20
C ILE A 157 -13.19 16.79 -20.32
N PRO A 158 -14.01 17.10 -19.28
CA PRO A 158 -15.45 16.89 -19.33
C PRO A 158 -16.14 17.75 -20.39
N GLY A 159 -17.13 17.19 -21.08
CA GLY A 159 -17.92 17.93 -22.06
C GLY A 159 -18.76 19.05 -21.43
N MET A 160 -19.03 20.10 -22.22
CA MET A 160 -19.79 21.28 -21.78
C MET A 160 -21.19 20.95 -21.21
N LYS A 161 -21.79 19.82 -21.60
CA LYS A 161 -23.04 19.30 -21.02
C LYS A 161 -22.84 18.79 -19.59
N SER A 162 -21.86 17.93 -19.37
CA SER A 162 -21.51 17.35 -18.06
C SER A 162 -21.08 18.40 -17.02
N ILE A 163 -20.54 19.54 -17.48
CA ILE A 163 -20.29 20.71 -16.63
C ILE A 163 -21.62 21.34 -16.18
N LYS A 164 -22.56 21.56 -17.11
CA LYS A 164 -23.89 22.16 -16.83
C LYS A 164 -24.81 21.26 -16.00
N GLU A 165 -24.70 19.94 -16.16
CA GLU A 165 -25.46 18.93 -15.40
C GLU A 165 -24.90 18.71 -13.98
N GLY A 166 -23.76 19.33 -13.62
CA GLY A 166 -23.18 19.28 -12.28
C GLY A 166 -22.37 18.01 -11.98
N ASP A 167 -22.26 17.08 -12.93
CA ASP A 167 -21.50 15.83 -12.82
C ASP A 167 -20.06 16.08 -12.38
N VAL A 168 -19.39 17.09 -12.93
CA VAL A 168 -18.01 17.47 -12.57
C VAL A 168 -17.91 17.82 -11.07
N GLY A 169 -18.87 18.56 -10.53
CA GLY A 169 -18.91 18.89 -9.09
C GLY A 169 -19.09 17.65 -8.21
N LYS A 170 -19.87 16.65 -8.68
CA LYS A 170 -20.01 15.36 -8.00
C LYS A 170 -18.71 14.55 -8.06
N ARG A 171 -18.03 14.49 -9.22
CA ARG A 171 -16.73 13.81 -9.37
C ARG A 171 -15.67 14.39 -8.45
N ARG A 172 -15.57 15.72 -8.37
CA ARG A 172 -14.62 16.41 -7.49
C ARG A 172 -14.83 16.07 -6.01
N ARG A 173 -16.10 15.97 -5.56
CA ARG A 173 -16.42 15.49 -4.20
C ARG A 173 -16.06 14.02 -4.00
N GLY A 174 -16.36 13.14 -4.97
CA GLY A 174 -15.99 11.73 -4.91
C GLY A 174 -14.48 11.50 -4.89
N MET A 175 -13.70 12.32 -5.61
CA MET A 175 -12.23 12.28 -5.53
C MET A 175 -11.73 12.76 -4.16
N ALA A 176 -12.30 13.83 -3.61
CA ALA A 176 -11.96 14.27 -2.25
C ALA A 176 -12.26 13.18 -1.20
N GLU A 177 -13.40 12.49 -1.32
CA GLU A 177 -13.75 11.33 -0.49
C GLU A 177 -12.74 10.19 -0.63
N ILE A 178 -12.31 9.87 -1.86
CA ILE A 178 -11.26 8.87 -2.14
C ILE A 178 -9.93 9.25 -1.50
N LEU A 179 -9.50 10.53 -1.55
CA LEU A 179 -8.27 10.97 -0.89
C LEU A 179 -8.34 10.77 0.63
N GLU A 180 -9.46 11.17 1.26
CA GLU A 180 -9.73 10.95 2.68
C GLU A 180 -9.85 9.47 3.07
N GLY A 181 -10.47 8.66 2.22
CA GLY A 181 -10.57 7.21 2.37
C GLY A 181 -9.21 6.51 2.29
N CYS A 182 -8.37 6.91 1.34
CA CYS A 182 -6.99 6.45 1.24
C CYS A 182 -6.18 6.85 2.47
N TRP A 183 -6.32 8.07 3.01
CA TRP A 183 -5.67 8.45 4.26
C TRP A 183 -6.09 7.57 5.45
N ARG A 184 -7.40 7.46 5.68
CA ARG A 184 -7.94 6.62 6.77
C ARG A 184 -7.56 5.15 6.62
N SER A 185 -7.51 4.61 5.41
CA SER A 185 -7.06 3.22 5.19
C SER A 185 -5.64 2.94 5.70
N CYS A 186 -4.78 3.97 5.78
CA CYS A 186 -3.45 3.86 6.37
C CYS A 186 -3.46 3.91 7.91
N ALA A 187 -4.30 4.75 8.52
CA ALA A 187 -4.42 4.92 9.96
C ALA A 187 -5.74 5.62 10.35
N ASP A 188 -6.80 4.84 10.60
CA ASP A 188 -8.13 5.39 10.91
C ASP A 188 -8.38 5.51 12.43
N PHE A 189 -8.47 6.75 12.93
CA PHE A 189 -8.80 7.01 14.33
C PHE A 189 -10.26 6.69 14.69
N ASP A 190 -11.13 6.44 13.72
CA ASP A 190 -12.52 6.03 13.97
C ASP A 190 -12.64 4.54 14.30
N GLU A 191 -11.65 3.70 13.98
CA GLU A 191 -11.58 2.30 14.50
C GLU A 191 -11.57 2.25 16.04
N VAL A 192 -11.21 3.36 16.69
CA VAL A 192 -11.21 3.52 18.15
C VAL A 192 -12.61 3.82 18.71
N LYS A 193 -13.55 4.34 17.90
CA LYS A 193 -14.94 4.56 18.32
C LYS A 193 -15.69 3.23 18.44
N ASP A 194 -15.41 2.29 17.54
CA ASP A 194 -16.05 0.97 17.49
C ASP A 194 -15.72 0.08 18.72
N GLU A 195 -14.61 0.34 19.41
CA GLU A 195 -14.32 -0.32 20.70
C GLU A 195 -15.33 0.05 21.81
N GLY A 196 -15.91 1.26 21.76
CA GLY A 196 -16.72 1.82 22.84
C GLY A 196 -18.19 1.38 22.86
N ASN A 197 -18.75 1.04 21.69
CA ASN A 197 -20.16 0.65 21.55
C ASN A 197 -20.41 -0.85 21.76
N ALA A 198 -19.36 -1.67 21.97
CA ALA A 198 -19.45 -3.11 22.18
C ALA A 198 -19.96 -3.52 23.59
N ALA A 199 -20.87 -2.74 24.17
CA ALA A 199 -21.62 -3.07 25.38
C ALA A 199 -22.78 -4.05 25.08
N GLY A 200 -22.48 -5.12 24.33
CA GLY A 200 -23.43 -6.12 23.89
C GLY A 200 -22.83 -7.10 22.88
N ALA A 201 -22.84 -8.39 23.23
CA ALA A 201 -22.54 -9.54 22.37
C ALA A 201 -21.23 -9.52 21.54
N ALA A 202 -20.16 -10.08 22.12
CA ALA A 202 -19.22 -11.04 21.49
C ALA A 202 -18.66 -10.80 20.06
N ALA A 203 -18.69 -9.60 19.50
CA ALA A 203 -17.95 -9.29 18.29
C ALA A 203 -16.42 -9.35 18.58
N PRO A 204 -15.62 -10.05 17.75
CA PRO A 204 -14.17 -10.11 17.95
C PRO A 204 -13.57 -8.71 17.77
N LYS A 205 -12.81 -8.24 18.78
CA LYS A 205 -12.15 -6.93 18.75
C LYS A 205 -11.24 -6.82 17.52
N LYS A 206 -11.55 -5.91 16.61
CA LYS A 206 -10.73 -5.64 15.41
C LYS A 206 -9.40 -5.03 15.86
N LYS A 207 -8.26 -5.68 15.58
CA LYS A 207 -6.93 -5.10 15.90
C LYS A 207 -6.79 -3.77 15.14
N PRO A 208 -6.42 -2.65 15.79
CA PRO A 208 -6.15 -1.39 15.10
C PRO A 208 -5.12 -1.55 13.98
N PHE A 209 -5.23 -0.76 12.91
CA PHE A 209 -4.33 -0.81 11.77
C PHE A 209 -3.57 0.50 11.59
N VAL A 210 -2.24 0.41 11.56
CA VAL A 210 -1.34 1.48 11.11
C VAL A 210 -0.40 0.90 10.06
N ALA A 211 -0.41 1.46 8.87
CA ALA A 211 0.41 1.01 7.74
C ALA A 211 1.92 1.05 8.06
N HIS A 212 2.64 0.05 7.57
CA HIS A 212 4.11 0.01 7.51
C HIS A 212 4.64 0.26 6.09
N ALA A 213 3.80 0.06 5.06
CA ALA A 213 4.07 0.34 3.66
C ALA A 213 2.76 0.50 2.88
N ILE A 214 2.81 1.22 1.77
CA ILE A 214 1.69 1.43 0.83
C ILE A 214 2.02 0.76 -0.51
N ILE A 215 1.09 -0.06 -1.00
CA ILE A 215 1.00 -0.41 -2.42
C ILE A 215 -0.21 0.34 -2.98
N ALA A 216 -0.11 0.94 -4.16
CA ALA A 216 -1.25 1.63 -4.77
C ALA A 216 -1.27 1.55 -6.30
N ASN A 217 -2.43 1.74 -6.91
CA ASN A 217 -2.50 2.10 -8.34
C ASN A 217 -2.51 3.63 -8.52
N PRO A 218 -1.95 4.17 -9.63
CA PRO A 218 -1.90 5.63 -9.85
C PRO A 218 -3.25 6.36 -9.78
N PRO A 219 -4.38 5.80 -10.27
CA PRO A 219 -5.71 6.43 -10.16
C PRO A 219 -6.22 6.74 -8.73
N SER A 220 -5.51 6.28 -7.68
CA SER A 220 -5.85 6.62 -6.30
C SER A 220 -5.37 8.01 -5.86
N PHE A 221 -4.34 8.58 -6.51
CA PHE A 221 -3.71 9.90 -6.30
C PHE A 221 -3.21 10.27 -4.89
N ALA A 222 -3.81 9.75 -3.81
CA ALA A 222 -3.43 10.02 -2.42
C ALA A 222 -2.09 9.41 -2.01
N HIS A 223 -1.70 8.34 -2.69
CA HIS A 223 -0.64 7.39 -2.30
C HIS A 223 0.67 8.06 -1.84
N ILE A 224 1.22 8.99 -2.63
CA ILE A 224 2.49 9.66 -2.37
C ILE A 224 2.38 10.65 -1.20
N HIS A 225 1.24 11.31 -1.05
CA HIS A 225 0.99 12.26 0.03
C HIS A 225 0.76 11.54 1.37
N CYS A 226 0.07 10.39 1.36
CA CYS A 226 -0.03 9.51 2.52
C CYS A 226 1.35 8.95 2.94
N ALA A 227 2.16 8.53 1.96
CA ALA A 227 3.51 8.03 2.19
C ALA A 227 4.46 9.10 2.76
N GLU A 228 4.41 10.33 2.21
CA GLU A 228 5.11 11.52 2.72
C GLU A 228 4.71 11.85 4.16
N LYS A 229 3.40 11.87 4.46
CA LYS A 229 2.92 12.16 5.82
C LYS A 229 3.41 11.12 6.83
N LEU A 230 3.34 9.84 6.50
CA LEU A 230 3.73 8.75 7.42
C LEU A 230 5.24 8.48 7.44
N GLY A 231 5.98 8.85 6.40
CA GLY A 231 7.39 8.53 6.24
C GLY A 231 7.65 7.05 5.93
N ILE A 232 6.76 6.41 5.16
CA ILE A 232 6.78 4.96 4.86
C ILE A 232 7.00 4.68 3.37
N PRO A 233 7.45 3.47 2.98
CA PRO A 233 7.66 3.14 1.58
C PRO A 233 6.35 3.15 0.79
N LEU A 234 6.43 3.63 -0.44
CA LEU A 234 5.39 3.54 -1.46
C LEU A 234 5.87 2.68 -2.62
N HIS A 235 5.01 1.80 -3.12
CA HIS A 235 5.21 1.07 -4.36
C HIS A 235 3.96 1.17 -5.24
N LEU A 236 4.13 1.64 -6.47
CA LEU A 236 3.04 1.74 -7.42
C LEU A 236 2.96 0.49 -8.28
N MET A 237 1.76 -0.06 -8.46
CA MET A 237 1.56 -1.18 -9.36
C MET A 237 0.37 -0.92 -10.27
N PHE A 238 0.47 -1.33 -11.53
CA PHE A 238 -0.63 -1.08 -12.45
C PHE A 238 -0.65 -2.03 -13.65
N THR A 239 -1.82 -2.09 -14.28
CA THR A 239 -2.10 -2.94 -15.45
C THR A 239 -1.77 -2.25 -16.77
N MET A 240 -1.74 -0.92 -16.84
CA MET A 240 -1.37 -0.16 -18.04
C MET A 240 -0.18 0.78 -17.75
N PRO A 241 0.63 1.17 -18.76
CA PRO A 241 1.80 2.01 -18.52
C PRO A 241 1.44 3.40 -18.00
N TRP A 242 2.13 3.82 -16.95
CA TRP A 242 2.03 5.14 -16.31
C TRP A 242 3.41 5.79 -16.13
N SER A 243 4.46 5.24 -16.74
CA SER A 243 5.83 5.77 -16.66
C SER A 243 6.29 6.19 -18.04
N PRO A 244 6.86 7.40 -18.19
CA PRO A 244 7.43 7.89 -19.44
C PRO A 244 8.29 6.83 -20.12
N THR A 245 8.00 6.58 -21.39
CA THR A 245 8.83 5.79 -22.28
C THR A 245 8.67 6.28 -23.70
N ARG A 246 9.71 6.03 -24.48
CA ARG A 246 9.80 6.30 -25.90
C ARG A 246 9.15 5.21 -26.77
N GLU A 247 8.83 4.03 -26.21
CA GLU A 247 8.29 2.90 -26.99
C GLU A 247 6.80 3.04 -27.32
N PHE A 248 5.97 3.54 -26.40
CA PHE A 248 4.54 3.71 -26.59
C PHE A 248 3.99 4.94 -25.84
N PRO A 249 2.96 5.61 -26.38
CA PRO A 249 2.37 6.79 -25.75
C PRO A 249 1.62 6.41 -24.46
N GLN A 250 1.32 7.41 -23.66
CA GLN A 250 0.47 7.27 -22.48
C GLN A 250 -0.94 6.78 -22.94
N PRO A 251 -1.51 5.69 -22.36
CA PRO A 251 -2.69 5.03 -22.93
C PRO A 251 -3.98 5.87 -23.02
N ILE A 252 -4.16 6.86 -22.15
CA ILE A 252 -5.33 7.77 -22.15
C ILE A 252 -5.09 9.05 -22.98
N ALA A 253 -3.96 9.12 -23.71
CA ALA A 253 -3.63 10.17 -24.67
C ALA A 253 -3.73 9.67 -26.13
N ASN A 254 -4.14 10.58 -27.01
CA ASN A 254 -4.11 10.46 -28.47
C ASN A 254 -3.17 11.55 -29.00
N ILE A 255 -2.01 11.19 -29.53
CA ILE A 255 -1.04 12.21 -29.96
C ILE A 255 -1.02 12.29 -31.48
N LYS A 256 -1.25 13.48 -32.01
CA LYS A 256 -1.09 13.81 -33.42
C LYS A 256 0.05 14.81 -33.56
N SER A 257 1.27 14.32 -33.78
CA SER A 257 2.41 15.20 -34.09
C SER A 257 2.53 15.37 -35.60
N SER A 258 2.79 16.61 -36.04
CA SER A 258 3.04 16.95 -37.44
C SER A 258 4.53 17.04 -37.81
N LYS A 259 5.44 17.13 -36.82
CA LYS A 259 6.88 17.38 -37.04
C LYS A 259 7.86 16.65 -36.10
N ALA A 260 7.43 16.09 -34.96
CA ALA A 260 8.33 15.45 -34.01
C ALA A 260 8.57 13.96 -34.31
N SER A 261 9.75 13.42 -33.95
CA SER A 261 9.97 11.98 -34.02
C SER A 261 9.01 11.25 -33.06
N GLY A 262 8.27 10.26 -33.57
CA GLY A 262 7.21 9.58 -32.79
C GLY A 262 7.69 9.00 -31.46
N SER A 263 8.98 8.67 -31.36
CA SER A 263 9.65 8.22 -30.15
C SER A 263 9.68 9.28 -29.03
N MET A 264 9.92 10.55 -29.35
CA MET A 264 9.90 11.63 -28.34
C MET A 264 8.47 12.09 -28.03
N THR A 265 7.60 12.07 -29.04
CA THR A 265 6.15 12.30 -28.89
C THR A 265 5.54 11.38 -27.83
N ASN A 266 5.90 10.09 -27.83
CA ASN A 266 5.45 9.11 -26.83
C ASN A 266 5.80 9.56 -25.40
N GLU A 267 7.06 9.90 -25.13
CA GLU A 267 7.53 10.28 -23.78
C GLU A 267 6.82 11.54 -23.26
N MET A 268 6.66 12.56 -24.12
CA MET A 268 6.01 13.83 -23.74
C MET A 268 4.54 13.68 -23.33
N SER A 269 3.83 12.66 -23.82
CA SER A 269 2.42 12.47 -23.46
C SER A 269 2.18 12.13 -21.98
N TYR A 270 3.17 11.55 -21.30
CA TYR A 270 3.07 11.25 -19.87
C TYR A 270 3.08 12.55 -19.06
N THR A 271 4.07 13.42 -19.30
CA THR A 271 4.16 14.76 -18.68
C THR A 271 2.92 15.61 -18.95
N LEU A 272 2.38 15.59 -20.19
CA LEU A 272 1.15 16.33 -20.52
C LEU A 272 -0.09 15.78 -19.81
N VAL A 273 -0.21 14.46 -19.65
CA VAL A 273 -1.30 13.84 -18.87
C VAL A 273 -1.17 14.17 -17.37
N ASP A 274 0.04 14.18 -16.83
CA ASP A 274 0.30 14.61 -15.44
C ASP A 274 -0.07 16.09 -15.23
N MET A 275 0.31 16.98 -16.17
CA MET A 275 -0.07 18.40 -16.14
C MET A 275 -1.59 18.60 -16.13
N MET A 276 -2.32 17.99 -17.06
CA MET A 276 -3.79 18.07 -17.13
C MET A 276 -4.46 17.47 -15.88
N THR A 277 -3.91 16.37 -15.35
CA THR A 277 -4.40 15.75 -14.12
C THR A 277 -4.22 16.70 -12.93
N TRP A 278 -3.10 17.41 -12.86
CA TRP A 278 -2.87 18.40 -11.82
C TRP A 278 -3.73 19.67 -11.98
N GLU A 279 -3.97 20.15 -13.20
CA GLU A 279 -4.92 21.25 -13.42
C GLU A 279 -6.33 20.86 -12.94
N GLY A 280 -6.76 19.62 -13.24
CA GLY A 280 -8.05 19.10 -12.85
C GLY A 280 -8.23 18.82 -11.35
N LEU A 281 -7.19 18.36 -10.65
CA LEU A 281 -7.30 17.86 -9.25
C LEU A 281 -6.42 18.58 -8.23
N GLY A 282 -5.48 19.43 -8.65
CA GLY A 282 -4.42 19.98 -7.81
C GLY A 282 -4.92 20.84 -6.64
N ASP A 283 -6.05 21.52 -6.76
CA ASP A 283 -6.67 22.27 -5.65
C ASP A 283 -7.29 21.34 -4.61
N ILE A 284 -7.94 20.25 -5.03
CA ILE A 284 -8.49 19.20 -4.14
C ILE A 284 -7.33 18.51 -3.41
N THR A 285 -6.29 18.13 -4.14
CA THR A 285 -5.10 17.51 -3.59
C THR A 285 -4.37 18.44 -2.63
N ASN A 286 -4.21 19.72 -2.96
CA ASN A 286 -3.61 20.71 -2.06
C ASN A 286 -4.46 20.99 -0.83
N LYS A 287 -5.80 20.98 -0.96
CA LYS A 287 -6.71 21.07 0.19
C LYS A 287 -6.50 19.89 1.14
N PHE A 288 -6.53 18.66 0.61
CA PHE A 288 -6.27 17.43 1.36
C PHE A 288 -4.88 17.44 2.04
N ARG A 289 -3.82 17.82 1.30
CA ARG A 289 -2.47 18.01 1.86
C ARG A 289 -2.46 18.97 3.03
N LYS A 290 -3.07 20.16 2.89
CA LYS A 290 -3.04 21.22 3.90
C LYS A 290 -3.94 20.95 5.11
N GLU A 291 -5.19 20.59 4.88
CA GLU A 291 -6.23 20.51 5.92
C GLU A 291 -6.23 19.15 6.65
N THR A 292 -5.93 18.07 5.93
CA THR A 292 -6.02 16.70 6.47
C THR A 292 -4.65 16.16 6.86
N LEU A 293 -3.65 16.31 5.97
CA LEU A 293 -2.29 15.81 6.23
C LEU A 293 -1.40 16.83 6.96
N GLY A 294 -1.74 18.13 6.97
CA GLY A 294 -0.87 19.18 7.51
C GLY A 294 0.48 19.29 6.78
N LEU A 295 0.49 19.01 5.48
CA LEU A 295 1.64 19.12 4.58
C LEU A 295 1.60 20.44 3.78
N HIS A 296 2.74 20.87 3.27
CA HIS A 296 2.85 22.03 2.39
C HIS A 296 2.15 21.77 1.05
N ILE A 297 1.49 22.80 0.49
CA ILE A 297 0.86 22.71 -0.84
C ILE A 297 1.93 22.64 -1.95
N LEU A 298 1.62 21.95 -3.04
CA LEU A 298 2.49 21.83 -4.21
C LEU A 298 2.08 22.84 -5.29
N SER A 299 3.08 23.40 -5.98
CA SER A 299 2.88 24.08 -7.25
C SER A 299 2.68 23.06 -8.38
N GLN A 300 2.12 23.49 -9.51
CA GLN A 300 2.00 22.66 -10.72
C GLN A 300 3.35 22.11 -11.18
N ALA A 301 4.39 22.95 -11.17
CA ALA A 301 5.75 22.53 -11.46
C ALA A 301 6.22 21.41 -10.51
N ALA A 302 5.96 21.52 -9.20
CA ALA A 302 6.38 20.50 -8.24
C ALA A 302 5.61 19.18 -8.36
N ALA A 303 4.33 19.22 -8.72
CA ALA A 303 3.52 18.02 -8.87
C ALA A 303 3.74 17.28 -10.19
N THR A 304 4.01 18.00 -11.29
CA THR A 304 4.29 17.41 -12.61
C THR A 304 5.54 16.53 -12.56
N ASP A 305 5.47 15.35 -13.19
CA ASP A 305 6.52 14.31 -13.20
C ASP A 305 7.02 13.88 -11.81
N MET A 306 6.34 14.26 -10.71
CA MET A 306 6.82 14.05 -9.33
C MET A 306 7.18 12.59 -9.04
N LEU A 307 6.37 11.65 -9.52
CA LEU A 307 6.59 10.21 -9.30
C LEU A 307 7.84 9.69 -10.03
N HIS A 308 8.15 10.27 -11.19
CA HIS A 308 9.33 9.92 -12.00
C HIS A 308 10.59 10.61 -11.49
N ARG A 309 10.49 11.89 -11.12
CA ARG A 309 11.55 12.68 -10.49
C ARG A 309 12.00 12.09 -9.15
N LEU A 310 11.06 11.55 -8.36
CA LEU A 310 11.35 10.83 -7.11
C LEU A 310 11.73 9.35 -7.31
N ARG A 311 11.67 8.83 -8.56
CA ARG A 311 11.93 7.41 -8.89
C ARG A 311 11.12 6.45 -8.02
N ILE A 312 9.83 6.76 -7.81
CA ILE A 312 8.93 5.91 -7.03
C ILE A 312 8.91 4.51 -7.65
N PRO A 313 9.10 3.44 -6.85
CA PRO A 313 9.00 2.06 -7.30
C PRO A 313 7.75 1.77 -8.11
N TYR A 314 7.90 1.18 -9.30
CA TYR A 314 6.81 0.70 -10.14
C TYR A 314 6.90 -0.81 -10.40
N THR A 315 5.75 -1.47 -10.46
CA THR A 315 5.65 -2.82 -11.04
C THR A 315 4.40 -2.99 -11.89
N TYR A 316 4.63 -3.39 -13.13
CA TYR A 316 3.60 -3.56 -14.13
C TYR A 316 3.12 -5.01 -14.20
N CYS A 317 1.80 -5.16 -14.04
CA CYS A 317 1.08 -6.41 -13.87
C CYS A 317 0.70 -7.03 -15.22
N TRP A 318 1.63 -7.03 -16.19
CA TRP A 318 1.46 -7.64 -17.51
C TRP A 318 2.60 -8.58 -17.85
N SER A 319 2.34 -9.49 -18.78
CA SER A 319 3.33 -10.44 -19.27
C SER A 319 4.47 -9.76 -20.06
N PRO A 320 5.74 -9.96 -19.68
CA PRO A 320 6.88 -9.57 -20.52
C PRO A 320 6.97 -10.37 -21.84
N ALA A 321 6.26 -11.49 -21.96
CA ALA A 321 6.13 -12.22 -23.22
C ALA A 321 5.24 -11.49 -24.25
N LEU A 322 4.26 -10.71 -23.79
CA LEU A 322 3.37 -9.88 -24.61
C LEU A 322 3.89 -8.45 -24.78
N ILE A 323 4.26 -7.78 -23.69
CA ILE A 323 4.78 -6.40 -23.67
C ILE A 323 6.11 -6.41 -22.92
N PRO A 324 7.26 -6.49 -23.61
CA PRO A 324 8.57 -6.50 -22.94
C PRO A 324 8.82 -5.20 -22.18
N LYS A 325 9.72 -5.23 -21.21
CA LYS A 325 10.15 -4.01 -20.51
C LYS A 325 10.87 -3.06 -21.51
N PRO A 326 10.40 -1.82 -21.69
CA PRO A 326 11.10 -0.79 -22.45
C PRO A 326 12.54 -0.58 -21.96
N LYS A 327 13.46 -0.34 -22.91
CA LYS A 327 14.90 -0.24 -22.65
C LYS A 327 15.31 1.03 -21.89
N ASP A 328 14.44 2.06 -21.91
CA ASP A 328 14.62 3.33 -21.23
C ASP A 328 14.10 3.34 -19.77
N TRP A 329 13.49 2.23 -19.30
CA TRP A 329 13.05 2.09 -17.91
C TRP A 329 14.16 1.59 -16.98
N GLY A 330 14.50 2.41 -15.98
CA GLY A 330 15.49 2.10 -14.95
C GLY A 330 15.12 0.91 -14.03
N PRO A 331 16.01 0.54 -13.08
CA PRO A 331 15.83 -0.64 -12.23
C PRO A 331 14.66 -0.53 -11.24
N HIS A 332 14.16 0.67 -10.96
CA HIS A 332 12.99 0.91 -10.11
C HIS A 332 11.64 0.57 -10.79
N ILE A 333 11.67 0.11 -12.04
CA ILE A 333 10.49 -0.31 -12.79
C ILE A 333 10.62 -1.78 -13.18
N THR A 334 9.70 -2.61 -12.71
CA THR A 334 9.63 -4.05 -13.03
C THR A 334 8.42 -4.34 -13.92
N VAL A 335 8.57 -5.25 -14.89
CA VAL A 335 7.43 -5.92 -15.55
C VAL A 335 7.38 -7.33 -14.97
N ALA A 336 6.33 -7.65 -14.22
CA ALA A 336 6.32 -8.84 -13.36
C ALA A 336 5.71 -10.09 -14.03
N GLY A 337 4.73 -9.90 -14.91
CA GLY A 337 3.78 -10.93 -15.31
C GLY A 337 2.35 -10.53 -14.93
N PHE A 338 1.36 -11.20 -15.50
CA PHE A 338 -0.04 -11.01 -15.12
C PHE A 338 -0.32 -11.56 -13.71
N TYR A 339 -1.20 -10.90 -12.94
CA TYR A 339 -1.62 -11.38 -11.61
C TYR A 339 -2.96 -12.11 -11.75
N PHE A 340 -2.92 -13.45 -11.78
CA PHE A 340 -4.12 -14.28 -11.87
C PHE A 340 -4.67 -14.65 -10.50
N LEU A 341 -5.99 -14.64 -10.38
CA LEU A 341 -6.73 -15.19 -9.26
C LEU A 341 -7.51 -16.40 -9.78
N SER A 342 -7.25 -17.59 -9.24
CA SER A 342 -7.97 -18.81 -9.64
C SER A 342 -9.38 -18.80 -9.06
N LEU A 343 -10.37 -18.62 -9.94
CA LEU A 343 -11.80 -18.59 -9.59
C LEU A 343 -12.54 -19.82 -10.15
N ALA A 344 -11.96 -20.50 -11.15
CA ALA A 344 -12.50 -21.68 -11.80
C ALA A 344 -12.63 -22.93 -10.89
N SER A 345 -11.80 -23.05 -9.85
CA SER A 345 -11.58 -24.31 -9.11
C SER A 345 -12.83 -24.92 -8.46
N ASN A 346 -13.84 -24.11 -8.14
CA ASN A 346 -15.14 -24.56 -7.61
C ASN A 346 -16.33 -24.26 -8.54
N TYR A 347 -16.08 -23.77 -9.75
CA TYR A 347 -17.16 -23.42 -10.68
C TYR A 347 -17.81 -24.67 -11.28
N ARG A 348 -19.14 -24.71 -11.26
CA ARG A 348 -19.95 -25.69 -12.00
C ARG A 348 -20.76 -24.94 -13.06
N PRO A 349 -20.62 -25.28 -14.36
CA PRO A 349 -21.43 -24.67 -15.39
C PRO A 349 -22.90 -25.04 -15.24
N ASP A 350 -23.77 -24.16 -15.72
CA ASP A 350 -25.18 -24.49 -15.92
C ASP A 350 -25.30 -25.70 -16.88
N PRO A 351 -26.21 -26.67 -16.62
CA PRO A 351 -26.37 -27.84 -17.49
C PRO A 351 -26.65 -27.51 -18.96
N THR A 352 -27.35 -26.41 -19.25
CA THR A 352 -27.66 -25.99 -20.62
C THR A 352 -26.45 -25.38 -21.31
N LEU A 353 -25.59 -24.65 -20.58
CA LEU A 353 -24.28 -24.21 -21.07
C LEU A 353 -23.36 -25.41 -21.35
N ALA A 354 -23.30 -26.39 -20.44
CA ALA A 354 -22.51 -27.60 -20.63
C ALA A 354 -22.96 -28.40 -21.86
N ALA A 355 -24.28 -28.56 -22.05
CA ALA A 355 -24.86 -29.20 -23.23
C ALA A 355 -24.54 -28.42 -24.52
N PHE A 356 -24.65 -27.09 -24.51
CA PHE A 356 -24.31 -26.26 -25.68
C PHE A 356 -22.83 -26.39 -26.04
N LEU A 357 -21.92 -26.35 -25.07
CA LEU A 357 -20.49 -26.55 -25.31
C LEU A 357 -20.22 -27.92 -25.96
N ALA A 358 -20.79 -29.00 -25.40
CA ALA A 358 -20.60 -30.38 -25.88
C ALA A 358 -21.20 -30.64 -27.27
N ALA A 359 -22.21 -29.88 -27.71
CA ALA A 359 -22.95 -30.12 -28.96
C ALA A 359 -22.20 -29.75 -30.27
N GLY A 360 -20.87 -29.58 -30.26
CA GLY A 360 -20.12 -29.22 -31.47
C GLY A 360 -18.74 -28.56 -31.24
N PRO A 361 -18.18 -27.85 -32.23
CA PRO A 361 -16.84 -27.24 -32.14
C PRO A 361 -16.79 -26.03 -31.18
N PRO A 362 -15.64 -25.70 -30.56
CA PRO A 362 -15.52 -24.62 -29.59
C PRO A 362 -16.07 -23.27 -30.09
N PRO A 363 -17.09 -22.68 -29.44
CA PRO A 363 -17.69 -21.41 -29.86
C PRO A 363 -16.75 -20.22 -29.67
N VAL A 364 -17.06 -19.12 -30.34
CA VAL A 364 -16.46 -17.80 -30.11
C VAL A 364 -17.10 -17.16 -28.87
N TYR A 365 -16.31 -16.61 -27.95
CA TYR A 365 -16.84 -15.75 -26.89
C TYR A 365 -17.00 -14.32 -27.38
N ILE A 366 -18.12 -13.68 -27.04
CA ILE A 366 -18.37 -12.27 -27.31
C ILE A 366 -18.90 -11.59 -26.05
N GLY A 367 -18.14 -10.65 -25.49
CA GLY A 367 -18.54 -9.94 -24.28
C GLY A 367 -17.80 -8.62 -24.06
N PHE A 368 -18.52 -7.51 -24.20
CA PHE A 368 -17.97 -6.17 -23.98
C PHE A 368 -17.95 -5.73 -22.50
N GLY A 369 -18.38 -6.57 -21.56
CA GLY A 369 -18.33 -6.28 -20.12
C GLY A 369 -19.43 -5.30 -19.67
N SER A 370 -19.09 -4.38 -18.76
CA SER A 370 -20.03 -3.38 -18.21
C SER A 370 -20.09 -2.08 -19.00
N ILE A 371 -19.81 -2.13 -20.31
CA ILE A 371 -19.93 -0.97 -21.21
C ILE A 371 -21.42 -0.64 -21.39
N VAL A 372 -21.78 0.61 -21.12
CA VAL A 372 -23.09 1.16 -21.49
C VAL A 372 -23.03 1.51 -22.97
N VAL A 373 -23.96 0.96 -23.76
CA VAL A 373 -24.11 1.25 -25.20
C VAL A 373 -25.45 1.94 -25.42
N ASP A 374 -25.50 2.91 -26.33
CA ASP A 374 -26.70 3.74 -26.56
C ASP A 374 -27.90 2.93 -27.07
N ASP A 375 -27.64 1.90 -27.90
CA ASP A 375 -28.66 0.94 -28.37
C ASP A 375 -28.16 -0.52 -28.19
N PRO A 376 -28.52 -1.16 -27.06
CA PRO A 376 -28.20 -2.57 -26.81
C PRO A 376 -28.84 -3.54 -27.82
N ASN A 377 -29.98 -3.19 -28.42
CA ASN A 377 -30.69 -4.05 -29.34
C ASN A 377 -30.03 -4.04 -30.72
N ALA A 378 -29.63 -2.87 -31.22
CA ALA A 378 -28.81 -2.76 -32.43
C ALA A 378 -27.46 -3.46 -32.27
N MET A 379 -26.79 -3.30 -31.12
CA MET A 379 -25.55 -4.02 -30.82
C MET A 379 -25.75 -5.54 -30.80
N THR A 380 -26.81 -6.03 -30.16
CA THR A 380 -27.18 -7.46 -30.14
C THR A 380 -27.42 -7.99 -31.56
N LYS A 381 -28.17 -7.25 -32.38
CA LYS A 381 -28.45 -7.64 -33.78
C LYS A 381 -27.18 -7.67 -34.62
N LEU A 382 -26.29 -6.68 -34.48
CA LEU A 382 -24.99 -6.64 -35.15
C LEU A 382 -24.15 -7.88 -34.81
N ILE A 383 -24.13 -8.29 -33.53
CA ILE A 383 -23.44 -9.51 -33.09
C ILE A 383 -24.06 -10.75 -33.75
N PHE A 384 -25.39 -10.89 -33.76
CA PHE A 384 -26.07 -12.04 -34.39
C PHE A 384 -25.81 -12.10 -35.89
N ASP A 385 -25.86 -10.97 -36.60
CA ASP A 385 -25.56 -10.87 -38.03
C ASP A 385 -24.09 -11.22 -38.34
N ALA A 386 -23.14 -10.80 -37.48
CA ALA A 386 -21.73 -11.16 -37.60
C ALA A 386 -21.52 -12.68 -37.40
N VAL A 387 -22.10 -13.25 -36.34
CA VAL A 387 -22.01 -14.70 -36.06
C VAL A 387 -22.64 -15.53 -37.19
N LYS A 388 -23.75 -15.05 -37.78
CA LYS A 388 -24.36 -15.68 -38.96
C LYS A 388 -23.44 -15.63 -40.20
N LYS A 389 -22.71 -14.53 -40.40
CA LYS A 389 -21.74 -14.37 -41.51
C LYS A 389 -20.50 -15.24 -41.34
N THR A 390 -20.02 -15.49 -40.12
CA THR A 390 -18.86 -16.36 -39.88
C THR A 390 -19.20 -17.85 -39.86
N GLY A 391 -20.48 -18.21 -39.68
CA GLY A 391 -20.93 -19.59 -39.51
C GLY A 391 -20.50 -20.25 -38.20
N GLN A 392 -19.86 -19.49 -37.30
CA GLN A 392 -19.35 -20.02 -36.03
C GLN A 392 -20.47 -20.21 -35.00
N ARG A 393 -20.23 -21.07 -34.00
CA ARG A 393 -21.04 -21.06 -32.76
C ARG A 393 -20.56 -19.90 -31.88
N ALA A 394 -21.46 -19.26 -31.12
CA ALA A 394 -21.08 -18.14 -30.27
C ALA A 394 -21.72 -18.16 -28.88
N LEU A 395 -20.98 -17.62 -27.92
CA LEU A 395 -21.35 -17.39 -26.54
C LEU A 395 -21.39 -15.88 -26.30
N VAL A 396 -22.58 -15.30 -26.17
CA VAL A 396 -22.76 -13.84 -26.04
C VAL A 396 -23.09 -13.48 -24.60
N SER A 397 -22.18 -12.80 -23.91
CA SER A 397 -22.37 -12.34 -22.54
C SER A 397 -23.34 -11.16 -22.48
N LYS A 398 -24.43 -11.27 -21.71
CA LYS A 398 -25.45 -10.21 -21.61
C LYS A 398 -24.91 -8.89 -21.04
N GLY A 399 -23.87 -8.95 -20.19
CA GLY A 399 -23.22 -7.79 -19.57
C GLY A 399 -24.15 -6.96 -18.66
N TRP A 400 -23.70 -5.76 -18.26
CA TRP A 400 -24.57 -4.76 -17.61
C TRP A 400 -25.38 -3.96 -18.65
N GLY A 401 -24.95 -3.94 -19.92
CA GLY A 401 -25.61 -3.20 -21.00
C GLY A 401 -26.90 -3.83 -21.53
N GLY A 402 -27.35 -4.97 -21.00
CA GLY A 402 -28.63 -5.59 -21.39
C GLY A 402 -28.63 -6.23 -22.78
N LEU A 403 -27.50 -6.77 -23.25
CA LEU A 403 -27.43 -7.45 -24.56
C LEU A 403 -28.33 -8.70 -24.55
N GLY A 404 -29.08 -8.89 -25.64
CA GLY A 404 -30.06 -9.99 -25.75
C GLY A 404 -31.32 -9.78 -24.93
N GLY A 405 -32.03 -8.68 -25.20
CA GLY A 405 -33.46 -8.56 -24.86
C GLY A 405 -34.27 -9.68 -25.53
N ASP A 406 -35.34 -10.11 -24.86
CA ASP A 406 -35.90 -11.46 -25.04
C ASP A 406 -36.67 -11.69 -26.36
N ASP A 407 -36.75 -10.70 -27.25
CA ASP A 407 -37.59 -10.70 -28.48
C ASP A 407 -36.79 -10.51 -29.80
N LEU A 408 -35.45 -10.66 -29.76
CA LEU A 408 -34.55 -10.35 -30.88
C LEU A 408 -34.22 -11.51 -31.85
N GLY A 409 -34.98 -12.61 -31.83
CA GLY A 409 -34.81 -13.72 -32.79
C GLY A 409 -33.43 -14.41 -32.71
N LYS A 410 -33.01 -14.77 -31.49
CA LYS A 410 -31.70 -15.39 -31.19
C LYS A 410 -31.40 -16.61 -32.09
N PRO A 411 -30.31 -16.62 -32.88
CA PRO A 411 -29.91 -17.79 -33.69
C PRO A 411 -29.65 -19.06 -32.86
N ASP A 412 -29.85 -20.24 -33.43
CA ASP A 412 -29.64 -21.53 -32.75
C ASP A 412 -28.16 -21.78 -32.37
N ASN A 413 -27.23 -21.31 -33.20
CA ASN A 413 -25.79 -21.35 -32.95
C ASN A 413 -25.30 -20.30 -31.92
N VAL A 414 -26.21 -19.55 -31.28
CA VAL A 414 -25.90 -18.57 -30.24
C VAL A 414 -26.49 -18.98 -28.89
N TYR A 415 -25.64 -18.98 -27.86
CA TYR A 415 -26.04 -19.14 -26.46
C TYR A 415 -25.80 -17.83 -25.69
N MET A 416 -26.82 -17.36 -24.95
CA MET A 416 -26.73 -16.14 -24.16
C MET A 416 -26.15 -16.45 -22.76
N LEU A 417 -24.94 -15.98 -22.50
CA LEU A 417 -24.24 -16.19 -21.23
C LEU A 417 -24.69 -15.21 -20.14
N GLY A 418 -24.88 -15.76 -18.94
CA GLY A 418 -24.81 -15.02 -17.69
C GLY A 418 -23.35 -14.81 -17.23
N ASN A 419 -23.16 -14.55 -15.94
CA ASN A 419 -21.83 -14.35 -15.36
C ASN A 419 -21.09 -15.70 -15.19
N VAL A 420 -19.94 -15.85 -15.83
CA VAL A 420 -19.11 -17.07 -15.79
C VAL A 420 -17.64 -16.68 -15.58
N PRO A 421 -16.85 -17.36 -14.73
CA PRO A 421 -15.42 -17.10 -14.57
C PRO A 421 -14.68 -17.27 -15.91
N HIS A 422 -13.97 -16.23 -16.38
CA HIS A 422 -13.25 -16.25 -17.65
C HIS A 422 -12.11 -17.28 -17.68
N ASP A 423 -11.47 -17.52 -16.54
CA ASP A 423 -10.39 -18.52 -16.37
C ASP A 423 -10.90 -19.97 -16.55
N TRP A 424 -12.18 -20.23 -16.30
CA TRP A 424 -12.85 -21.46 -16.73
C TRP A 424 -13.31 -21.37 -18.19
N LEU A 425 -14.09 -20.34 -18.52
CA LEU A 425 -14.81 -20.24 -19.78
C LEU A 425 -13.88 -20.26 -21.00
N PHE A 426 -12.78 -19.49 -20.96
CA PHE A 426 -11.91 -19.33 -22.14
C PHE A 426 -11.08 -20.59 -22.45
N GLN A 427 -11.11 -21.62 -21.59
CA GLN A 427 -10.61 -22.94 -21.93
C GLN A 427 -11.47 -23.62 -23.01
N HIS A 428 -12.75 -23.28 -23.10
CA HIS A 428 -13.76 -23.95 -23.93
C HIS A 428 -14.15 -23.18 -25.21
N VAL A 429 -13.42 -22.12 -25.57
CA VAL A 429 -13.73 -21.24 -26.71
C VAL A 429 -12.61 -21.23 -27.76
N SER A 430 -12.95 -20.89 -29.00
CA SER A 430 -11.99 -20.80 -30.11
C SER A 430 -11.27 -19.45 -30.16
N CYS A 431 -11.99 -18.34 -30.02
CA CYS A 431 -11.43 -17.00 -29.85
C CYS A 431 -12.28 -16.13 -28.89
N VAL A 432 -11.71 -15.01 -28.45
CA VAL A 432 -12.30 -14.09 -27.45
C VAL A 432 -12.51 -12.71 -28.07
N VAL A 433 -13.75 -12.29 -28.26
CA VAL A 433 -14.13 -10.93 -28.66
C VAL A 433 -14.52 -10.13 -27.42
N HIS A 434 -13.83 -9.01 -27.15
CA HIS A 434 -14.15 -8.16 -26.01
C HIS A 434 -13.73 -6.69 -26.21
N HIS A 435 -13.95 -5.88 -25.18
CA HIS A 435 -13.74 -4.44 -25.18
C HIS A 435 -12.27 -4.00 -25.03
N GLY A 436 -11.30 -4.91 -24.89
CA GLY A 436 -9.88 -4.56 -24.69
C GLY A 436 -9.42 -4.29 -23.25
N GLY A 437 -10.28 -4.39 -22.22
CA GLY A 437 -9.85 -4.14 -20.84
C GLY A 437 -8.84 -5.16 -20.31
N ALA A 438 -7.78 -4.67 -19.66
CA ALA A 438 -6.58 -5.40 -19.24
C ALA A 438 -6.81 -6.85 -18.75
N GLY A 439 -7.67 -7.04 -17.74
CA GLY A 439 -7.89 -8.36 -17.14
C GLY A 439 -8.57 -9.38 -18.08
N THR A 440 -9.34 -8.92 -19.07
CA THR A 440 -9.93 -9.82 -20.09
C THR A 440 -8.91 -10.14 -21.18
N THR A 441 -8.10 -9.16 -21.59
CA THR A 441 -6.95 -9.36 -22.49
C THR A 441 -5.99 -10.41 -21.90
N ALA A 442 -5.63 -10.26 -20.62
CA ALA A 442 -4.77 -11.18 -19.90
C ALA A 442 -5.32 -12.61 -19.90
N ALA A 443 -6.61 -12.79 -19.56
CA ALA A 443 -7.25 -14.10 -19.50
C ALA A 443 -7.32 -14.79 -20.87
N GLY A 444 -7.62 -14.04 -21.95
CA GLY A 444 -7.67 -14.59 -23.31
C GLY A 444 -6.31 -15.10 -23.79
N ILE A 445 -5.29 -14.22 -23.72
CA ILE A 445 -3.94 -14.54 -24.22
C ILE A 445 -3.26 -15.62 -23.36
N ALA A 446 -3.41 -15.61 -22.03
CA ALA A 446 -2.83 -16.63 -21.14
C ALA A 446 -3.38 -18.04 -21.38
N LEU A 447 -4.64 -18.14 -21.83
CA LEU A 447 -5.27 -19.40 -22.22
C LEU A 447 -5.05 -19.75 -23.69
N GLY A 448 -4.18 -19.02 -24.38
CA GLY A 448 -3.80 -19.26 -25.78
C GLY A 448 -4.92 -18.97 -26.78
N ARG A 449 -5.82 -18.03 -26.47
CA ARG A 449 -6.96 -17.68 -27.32
C ARG A 449 -6.68 -16.42 -28.13
N PRO A 450 -6.81 -16.48 -29.48
CA PRO A 450 -6.83 -15.29 -30.31
C PRO A 450 -7.88 -14.30 -29.80
N THR A 451 -7.49 -13.03 -29.73
CA THR A 451 -8.25 -12.02 -29.00
C THR A 451 -8.61 -10.85 -29.92
N VAL A 452 -9.90 -10.68 -30.21
CA VAL A 452 -10.45 -9.57 -31.02
C VAL A 452 -10.87 -8.44 -30.08
N ILE A 453 -10.32 -7.25 -30.29
CA ILE A 453 -10.53 -6.10 -29.40
C ILE A 453 -11.33 -4.99 -30.12
N VAL A 454 -12.44 -4.59 -29.50
CA VAL A 454 -13.29 -3.46 -29.91
C VAL A 454 -13.22 -2.40 -28.83
N PRO A 455 -12.27 -1.44 -28.88
CA PRO A 455 -12.11 -0.46 -27.81
C PRO A 455 -13.20 0.61 -27.85
N PHE A 456 -13.62 1.02 -26.65
CA PHE A 456 -14.59 2.08 -26.40
C PHE A 456 -13.97 3.33 -25.77
N PHE A 457 -13.04 3.17 -24.81
CA PHE A 457 -12.34 4.28 -24.13
C PHE A 457 -11.08 3.82 -23.38
N GLY A 458 -10.30 4.76 -22.87
CA GLY A 458 -9.25 4.49 -21.88
C GLY A 458 -8.07 3.67 -22.43
N ASP A 459 -7.65 2.64 -21.70
CA ASP A 459 -6.51 1.75 -22.01
C ASP A 459 -6.79 0.73 -23.12
N GLN A 460 -8.06 0.57 -23.50
CA GLN A 460 -8.53 -0.45 -24.42
C GLN A 460 -7.87 -0.40 -25.82
N PRO A 461 -7.64 0.77 -26.45
CA PRO A 461 -6.92 0.86 -27.72
C PRO A 461 -5.46 0.41 -27.60
N PHE A 462 -4.81 0.67 -26.46
CA PHE A 462 -3.43 0.24 -26.20
C PHE A 462 -3.34 -1.29 -26.16
N TRP A 463 -4.24 -1.96 -25.43
CA TRP A 463 -4.29 -3.44 -25.41
C TRP A 463 -4.59 -4.03 -26.79
N GLY A 464 -5.53 -3.44 -27.53
CA GLY A 464 -5.81 -3.82 -28.91
C GLY A 464 -4.56 -3.77 -29.79
N ALA A 465 -3.80 -2.66 -29.72
CA ALA A 465 -2.56 -2.50 -30.45
C ALA A 465 -1.46 -3.48 -30.01
N MET A 466 -1.34 -3.78 -28.71
CA MET A 466 -0.33 -4.72 -28.22
C MET A 466 -0.64 -6.19 -28.61
N VAL A 467 -1.91 -6.61 -28.55
CA VAL A 467 -2.34 -7.94 -29.04
C VAL A 467 -2.10 -8.08 -30.54
N ALA A 468 -2.45 -7.07 -31.34
CA ALA A 468 -2.23 -7.07 -32.78
C ALA A 468 -0.72 -7.08 -33.12
N ARG A 469 0.10 -6.23 -32.45
CA ARG A 469 1.56 -6.20 -32.61
C ARG A 469 2.22 -7.55 -32.25
N ALA A 470 1.65 -8.29 -31.31
CA ALA A 470 2.13 -9.61 -30.91
C ALA A 470 1.68 -10.75 -31.85
N GLY A 471 0.80 -10.47 -32.83
CA GLY A 471 0.23 -11.44 -33.75
C GLY A 471 -0.85 -12.35 -33.14
N ALA A 472 -1.37 -12.01 -31.95
CA ALA A 472 -2.31 -12.83 -31.18
C ALA A 472 -3.79 -12.43 -31.37
N GLY A 473 -4.06 -11.60 -32.37
CA GLY A 473 -5.37 -11.09 -32.73
C GLY A 473 -5.28 -10.10 -33.88
N PRO A 474 -6.42 -9.75 -34.50
CA PRO A 474 -6.48 -8.75 -35.57
C PRO A 474 -6.26 -7.33 -35.02
N THR A 475 -6.05 -6.37 -35.93
CA THR A 475 -6.08 -4.93 -35.61
C THR A 475 -7.39 -4.56 -34.90
N PRO A 476 -7.36 -3.79 -33.79
CA PRO A 476 -8.57 -3.46 -33.05
C PRO A 476 -9.55 -2.63 -33.88
N ILE A 477 -10.85 -2.88 -33.72
CA ILE A 477 -11.92 -2.16 -34.43
C ILE A 477 -12.47 -1.05 -33.52
N PRO A 478 -12.24 0.25 -33.80
CA PRO A 478 -12.84 1.33 -33.02
C PRO A 478 -14.36 1.16 -32.93
N SER A 479 -14.95 1.29 -31.74
CA SER A 479 -16.38 1.01 -31.50
C SER A 479 -17.33 1.73 -32.47
N LYS A 480 -17.01 2.98 -32.84
CA LYS A 480 -17.77 3.79 -33.82
C LYS A 480 -17.73 3.27 -35.26
N GLU A 481 -16.74 2.43 -35.59
CA GLU A 481 -16.60 1.79 -36.89
C GLU A 481 -17.01 0.30 -36.86
N LEU A 482 -17.58 -0.18 -35.76
CA LEU A 482 -18.03 -1.56 -35.65
C LEU A 482 -19.22 -1.82 -36.59
N THR A 483 -19.07 -2.81 -37.47
CA THR A 483 -20.15 -3.34 -38.32
C THR A 483 -20.16 -4.86 -38.25
N ALA A 484 -21.27 -5.49 -38.64
CA ALA A 484 -21.37 -6.95 -38.66
C ALA A 484 -20.30 -7.57 -39.59
N ASP A 485 -19.99 -6.93 -40.72
CA ASP A 485 -18.93 -7.37 -41.64
C ASP A 485 -17.53 -7.22 -41.06
N ARG A 486 -17.22 -6.08 -40.42
CA ARG A 486 -15.91 -5.87 -39.77
C ARG A 486 -15.70 -6.83 -38.61
N LEU A 487 -16.73 -7.07 -37.80
CA LEU A 487 -16.67 -8.05 -36.71
C LEU A 487 -16.51 -9.48 -37.24
N ALA A 488 -17.26 -9.85 -38.29
CA ALA A 488 -17.13 -11.17 -38.92
C ALA A 488 -15.72 -11.39 -39.50
N ASN A 489 -15.19 -10.41 -40.23
CA ASN A 489 -13.85 -10.47 -40.80
C ASN A 489 -12.77 -10.59 -39.72
N ALA A 490 -12.86 -9.82 -38.63
CA ALA A 490 -11.92 -9.89 -37.52
C ALA A 490 -11.99 -11.23 -36.74
N ILE A 491 -13.19 -11.82 -36.61
CA ILE A 491 -13.33 -13.19 -36.06
C ILE A 491 -12.66 -14.21 -36.99
N LEU A 492 -12.89 -14.14 -38.30
CA LEU A 492 -12.28 -15.06 -39.27
C LEU A 492 -10.76 -14.87 -39.33
N GLU A 493 -10.26 -13.65 -39.18
CA GLU A 493 -8.83 -13.36 -39.08
C GLU A 493 -8.21 -13.91 -37.79
N ALA A 494 -8.90 -13.77 -36.65
CA ALA A 494 -8.47 -14.36 -35.38
C ALA A 494 -8.42 -15.90 -35.41
N LEU A 495 -9.25 -16.53 -36.25
CA LEU A 495 -9.34 -17.98 -36.41
C LEU A 495 -8.40 -18.54 -37.51
N LYS A 496 -7.53 -17.72 -38.10
CA LYS A 496 -6.50 -18.22 -39.02
C LYS A 496 -5.45 -19.06 -38.26
N PRO A 497 -4.86 -20.10 -38.88
CA PRO A 497 -3.89 -20.98 -38.23
C PRO A 497 -2.70 -20.23 -37.61
N GLU A 498 -2.16 -19.22 -38.28
CA GLU A 498 -1.04 -18.42 -37.79
C GLU A 498 -1.38 -17.62 -36.53
N THR A 499 -2.60 -17.08 -36.41
CA THR A 499 -3.04 -16.31 -35.24
C THR A 499 -3.36 -17.23 -34.05
N LEU A 500 -3.95 -18.40 -34.33
CA LEU A 500 -4.19 -19.46 -33.35
C LEU A 500 -2.86 -19.96 -32.76
N GLU A 501 -1.89 -20.28 -33.61
CA GLU A 501 -0.57 -20.75 -33.17
C GLU A 501 0.17 -19.67 -32.39
N ARG A 502 0.14 -18.42 -32.87
CA ARG A 502 0.82 -17.33 -32.17
C ARG A 502 0.20 -17.02 -30.79
N ALA A 503 -1.11 -17.13 -30.66
CA ALA A 503 -1.79 -17.05 -29.37
C ALA A 503 -1.39 -18.22 -28.46
N ARG A 504 -1.31 -19.46 -28.99
CA ARG A 504 -0.86 -20.66 -28.25
C ARG A 504 0.54 -20.48 -27.67
N GLU A 505 1.51 -20.06 -28.48
CA GLU A 505 2.90 -19.79 -28.06
C GLU A 505 2.98 -18.76 -26.92
N LEU A 506 2.20 -17.68 -27.00
CA LEU A 506 2.16 -16.66 -25.95
C LEU A 506 1.51 -17.19 -24.68
N GLY A 507 0.41 -17.95 -24.79
CA GLY A 507 -0.22 -18.60 -23.65
C GLY A 507 0.70 -19.59 -22.95
N GLU A 508 1.54 -20.32 -23.68
CA GLU A 508 2.55 -21.22 -23.10
C GLU A 508 3.63 -20.45 -22.34
N ARG A 509 4.20 -19.39 -22.93
CA ARG A 509 5.17 -18.52 -22.24
C ARG A 509 4.58 -17.86 -20.98
N ILE A 510 3.31 -17.45 -21.03
CA ILE A 510 2.62 -16.83 -19.88
C ILE A 510 2.38 -17.83 -18.75
N LYS A 511 2.13 -19.11 -19.05
CA LYS A 511 1.94 -20.16 -18.02
C LYS A 511 3.21 -20.44 -17.22
N GLU A 512 4.38 -20.09 -17.74
CA GLU A 512 5.67 -20.19 -17.04
C GLU A 512 5.94 -18.96 -16.13
N GLU A 513 5.18 -17.87 -16.29
CA GLU A 513 5.33 -16.65 -15.49
C GLU A 513 4.68 -16.78 -14.11
N ASN A 514 5.40 -16.31 -13.08
CA ASN A 514 4.90 -16.26 -11.69
C ASN A 514 4.64 -14.80 -11.31
N GLY A 515 3.72 -14.15 -12.03
CA GLY A 515 3.56 -12.70 -12.01
C GLY A 515 3.35 -12.12 -10.61
N THR A 516 2.45 -12.72 -9.84
CA THR A 516 2.09 -12.25 -8.49
C THR A 516 3.26 -12.38 -7.50
N GLU A 517 4.02 -13.48 -7.56
CA GLU A 517 5.22 -13.72 -6.77
C GLU A 517 6.36 -12.75 -7.13
N VAL A 518 6.57 -12.49 -8.43
CA VAL A 518 7.54 -11.50 -8.92
C VAL A 518 7.12 -10.10 -8.49
N GLY A 519 5.82 -9.80 -8.48
CA GLY A 519 5.25 -8.57 -7.94
C GLY A 519 5.58 -8.35 -6.47
N ALA A 520 5.35 -9.38 -5.62
CA ALA A 520 5.72 -9.34 -4.21
C ALA A 520 7.24 -9.24 -3.99
N ALA A 521 8.03 -9.98 -4.77
CA ALA A 521 9.50 -9.93 -4.69
C ALA A 521 10.04 -8.54 -5.10
N SER A 522 9.48 -7.91 -6.14
CA SER A 522 9.82 -6.54 -6.54
C SER A 522 9.47 -5.54 -5.42
N PHE A 523 8.29 -5.66 -4.81
CA PHE A 523 7.89 -4.85 -3.66
C PHE A 523 8.90 -4.93 -2.51
N HIS A 524 9.33 -6.14 -2.10
CA HIS A 524 10.34 -6.27 -1.05
C HIS A 524 11.71 -5.76 -1.48
N ALA A 525 12.14 -6.03 -2.71
CA ALA A 525 13.42 -5.56 -3.23
C ALA A 525 13.53 -4.01 -3.22
N GLN A 526 12.45 -3.32 -3.57
CA GLN A 526 12.44 -1.86 -3.72
C GLN A 526 12.15 -1.09 -2.42
N MET A 527 11.54 -1.71 -1.41
CA MET A 527 11.31 -1.07 -0.10
C MET A 527 12.56 -0.91 0.79
N GLY A 528 13.66 -1.60 0.50
CA GLY A 528 14.84 -1.61 1.38
C GLY A 528 14.56 -2.25 2.75
N VAL A 529 14.07 -3.50 2.75
CA VAL A 529 13.63 -4.31 3.92
C VAL A 529 14.43 -4.08 5.21
N ASP A 530 15.76 -3.98 5.13
CA ASP A 530 16.64 -3.87 6.29
C ASP A 530 16.46 -2.56 7.09
N ARG A 531 15.92 -1.51 6.44
CA ARG A 531 15.48 -0.26 7.10
C ARG A 531 14.21 -0.48 7.92
N LEU A 532 13.32 -1.38 7.48
CA LEU A 532 12.05 -1.69 8.16
C LEU A 532 12.22 -2.57 9.40
N ARG A 533 13.41 -3.13 9.66
CA ARG A 533 13.67 -4.03 10.81
C ARG A 533 14.04 -3.26 12.08
N CYS A 534 13.53 -3.72 13.22
CA CYS A 534 14.09 -3.36 14.52
C CYS A 534 15.49 -3.96 14.71
N LEU A 535 16.47 -3.18 15.17
CA LEU A 535 17.85 -3.63 15.33
C LEU A 535 18.01 -4.76 16.37
N VAL A 536 17.30 -4.66 17.50
CA VAL A 536 17.34 -5.66 18.58
C VAL A 536 16.27 -6.75 18.47
N ALA A 537 15.36 -6.66 17.50
CA ALA A 537 14.36 -7.69 17.21
C ALA A 537 14.05 -7.76 15.68
N PRO A 538 14.96 -8.26 14.83
CA PRO A 538 14.91 -8.08 13.37
C PRO A 538 13.74 -8.77 12.62
N SER A 539 12.99 -9.63 13.30
CA SER A 539 11.74 -10.24 12.82
C SER A 539 10.52 -9.32 12.96
N ARG A 540 10.65 -8.20 13.69
CA ARG A 540 9.57 -7.25 13.97
C ARG A 540 9.85 -5.90 13.28
N PRO A 541 8.81 -5.20 12.81
CA PRO A 541 8.96 -3.90 12.16
C PRO A 541 9.48 -2.83 13.14
N ALA A 542 10.34 -1.93 12.67
CA ALA A 542 10.70 -0.72 13.39
C ALA A 542 9.58 0.32 13.29
N VAL A 543 9.21 0.90 14.43
CA VAL A 543 8.16 1.93 14.55
C VAL A 543 8.60 3.11 15.42
N TRP A 544 9.70 2.95 16.16
CA TRP A 544 10.31 3.97 17.01
C TRP A 544 11.77 4.23 16.62
N SER A 545 12.20 5.48 16.73
CA SER A 545 13.58 5.95 16.57
C SER A 545 14.07 6.50 17.90
N VAL A 546 15.35 6.32 18.21
CA VAL A 546 16.01 6.89 19.39
C VAL A 546 17.30 7.59 18.97
N LYS A 547 17.42 8.88 19.31
CA LYS A 547 18.57 9.70 18.91
C LYS A 547 19.81 9.38 19.75
N THR A 548 20.94 9.23 19.06
CA THR A 548 22.26 8.99 19.67
C THR A 548 23.04 10.30 19.85
N THR A 549 24.12 10.28 20.64
CA THR A 549 24.99 11.45 20.89
C THR A 549 26.03 11.72 19.79
N GLY A 550 26.40 10.71 19.00
CA GLY A 550 27.38 10.86 17.93
C GLY A 550 26.81 11.60 16.72
N SER A 551 27.55 12.55 16.16
CA SER A 551 27.14 13.27 14.94
C SER A 551 27.08 12.37 13.69
N ASN A 552 27.68 11.18 13.75
CA ASN A 552 27.83 10.23 12.65
C ASN A 552 27.23 8.83 12.97
N THR A 553 26.48 8.68 14.06
CA THR A 553 25.84 7.41 14.43
C THR A 553 24.36 7.40 14.01
N GLU A 554 23.93 6.37 13.27
CA GLU A 554 22.51 6.22 12.90
C GLU A 554 21.61 6.20 14.15
N ASP A 555 20.42 6.79 14.03
CA ASP A 555 19.37 6.65 15.05
C ASP A 555 18.99 5.18 15.24
N ILE A 556 18.75 4.78 16.50
CA ILE A 556 18.47 3.39 16.85
C ILE A 556 16.99 3.10 16.61
N ARG A 557 16.72 2.23 15.63
CA ARG A 557 15.37 1.83 15.21
C ARG A 557 14.85 0.62 15.99
N LEU A 558 13.71 0.81 16.67
CA LEU A 558 13.09 -0.14 17.60
C LEU A 558 11.66 -0.51 17.18
N SER A 559 11.27 -1.75 17.44
CA SER A 559 9.88 -2.20 17.35
C SER A 559 9.09 -1.77 18.57
N ALA A 560 7.77 -1.84 18.49
CA ALA A 560 6.89 -1.58 19.63
C ALA A 560 7.26 -2.49 20.82
N PHE A 561 7.38 -3.80 20.57
CA PHE A 561 7.86 -4.80 21.52
C PHE A 561 9.20 -4.43 22.16
N ALA A 562 10.22 -4.14 21.35
CA ALA A 562 11.56 -3.87 21.86
C ALA A 562 11.60 -2.60 22.74
N ALA A 563 10.92 -1.53 22.31
CA ALA A 563 10.80 -0.30 23.10
C ALA A 563 10.08 -0.54 24.44
N THR A 564 9.02 -1.36 24.46
CA THR A 564 8.31 -1.72 25.70
C THR A 564 9.17 -2.60 26.63
N VAL A 565 9.93 -3.58 26.10
CA VAL A 565 10.87 -4.39 26.93
C VAL A 565 11.93 -3.48 27.57
N LEU A 566 12.59 -2.63 26.78
CA LEU A 566 13.67 -1.77 27.29
C LEU A 566 13.16 -0.71 28.28
N GLY A 567 11.95 -0.19 28.08
CA GLY A 567 11.29 0.70 29.03
C GLY A 567 10.94 0.00 30.36
N ASN A 568 10.42 -1.23 30.31
CA ASN A 568 10.10 -2.02 31.52
C ASN A 568 11.34 -2.35 32.35
N GLU A 569 12.48 -2.61 31.70
CA GLU A 569 13.77 -2.88 32.35
C GLU A 569 14.51 -1.61 32.79
N GLY A 570 13.96 -0.41 32.54
CA GLY A 570 14.59 0.87 32.86
C GLY A 570 15.84 1.19 32.03
N LEU A 571 16.02 0.52 30.89
CA LEU A 571 17.19 0.66 30.00
C LEU A 571 16.99 1.73 28.91
N LEU A 572 15.77 2.24 28.76
CA LEU A 572 15.40 3.28 27.81
C LEU A 572 14.29 4.16 28.40
N ASP A 573 14.46 5.48 28.37
CA ASP A 573 13.38 6.41 28.71
C ASP A 573 12.42 6.53 27.52
N VAL A 574 11.14 6.22 27.74
CA VAL A 574 10.08 6.31 26.73
C VAL A 574 9.89 7.73 26.17
N ASN A 575 10.31 8.78 26.88
CA ASN A 575 10.28 10.15 26.38
C ASN A 575 11.31 10.40 25.24
N GLN A 576 12.30 9.51 25.07
CA GLN A 576 13.30 9.56 23.99
C GLN A 576 12.82 8.93 22.68
N LEU A 577 11.67 8.25 22.69
CA LEU A 577 11.08 7.63 21.50
C LEU A 577 10.46 8.70 20.60
N THR A 578 10.84 8.70 19.32
CA THR A 578 10.12 9.40 18.24
C THR A 578 9.60 8.38 17.23
N ILE A 579 8.53 8.70 16.48
CA ILE A 579 8.04 7.80 15.44
C ILE A 579 9.13 7.60 14.38
N TYR A 580 9.41 6.34 14.04
CA TYR A 580 10.37 6.00 12.99
C TYR A 580 9.79 6.23 11.60
N ARG A 581 10.57 6.87 10.73
CA ARG A 581 10.21 7.20 9.35
C ARG A 581 11.21 6.50 8.41
N PRO A 582 10.94 5.25 7.98
CA PRO A 582 11.86 4.50 7.13
C PRO A 582 12.10 5.08 5.73
N CYS A 583 11.23 5.96 5.21
CA CYS A 583 11.35 6.52 3.87
C CYS A 583 10.85 7.98 3.84
N GLU A 584 11.64 8.90 3.31
CA GLU A 584 11.23 10.30 3.13
C GLU A 584 10.96 10.58 1.64
N HIS A 585 9.95 11.41 1.36
CA HIS A 585 9.48 11.74 0.01
C HIS A 585 9.62 13.25 -0.23
N PRO A 586 10.77 13.76 -0.70
CA PRO A 586 11.02 15.19 -0.89
C PRO A 586 10.32 15.73 -2.14
N VAL A 587 9.01 15.91 -2.05
CA VAL A 587 8.14 16.28 -3.18
C VAL A 587 8.43 17.67 -3.78
N GLU A 588 9.02 18.59 -3.02
CA GLU A 588 9.34 19.96 -3.48
C GLU A 588 10.58 20.00 -4.41
N PHE A 589 10.64 20.98 -5.32
CA PHE A 589 11.76 21.08 -6.29
C PHE A 589 13.11 21.47 -5.65
N GLY A 590 13.08 22.13 -4.49
CA GLY A 590 14.30 22.66 -3.84
C GLY A 590 15.08 21.68 -2.97
N THR A 591 14.58 20.45 -2.77
CA THR A 591 15.14 19.52 -1.76
C THR A 591 16.00 18.39 -2.34
N ILE A 592 16.22 18.36 -3.66
CA ILE A 592 17.10 17.35 -4.29
C ILE A 592 18.57 17.79 -4.17
N SER A 593 19.26 17.28 -3.15
CA SER A 593 20.70 17.49 -2.97
C SER A 593 21.39 16.26 -2.35
N SER A 594 22.67 16.06 -2.72
CA SER A 594 23.73 15.33 -1.98
C SER A 594 24.14 13.88 -2.34
N HIS A 595 23.67 13.25 -3.41
CA HIS A 595 24.16 11.90 -3.81
C HIS A 595 24.74 11.73 -5.23
N VAL A 596 24.94 12.82 -6.00
CA VAL A 596 25.76 12.78 -7.22
C VAL A 596 27.05 13.56 -6.98
N VAL A 597 28.20 12.88 -7.11
CA VAL A 597 29.53 13.43 -6.84
C VAL A 597 30.04 14.23 -8.03
N GLY A 598 30.33 15.51 -7.83
CA GLY A 598 30.93 16.40 -8.84
C GLY A 598 31.46 17.70 -8.22
N PRO A 599 32.62 18.24 -8.63
CA PRO A 599 33.34 19.24 -7.84
C PRO A 599 32.94 20.68 -8.15
N ASN A 600 32.24 21.35 -7.23
CA ASN A 600 32.22 22.82 -7.20
C ASN A 600 32.07 23.35 -5.76
N PRO A 601 33.14 23.88 -5.11
CA PRO A 601 33.23 24.00 -3.65
C PRO A 601 32.57 25.26 -3.04
N VAL A 602 31.51 25.81 -3.66
CA VAL A 602 30.94 27.12 -3.26
C VAL A 602 29.47 27.05 -2.78
N LEU A 603 28.82 25.88 -2.84
CA LEU A 603 27.40 25.71 -2.47
C LEU A 603 27.11 24.94 -1.16
N SER A 604 28.11 24.76 -0.29
CA SER A 604 27.95 24.02 0.98
C SER A 604 27.29 24.81 2.12
N THR A 605 26.99 26.09 1.92
CA THR A 605 26.51 26.99 2.99
C THR A 605 25.40 27.92 2.51
N MET A 606 24.15 27.44 2.50
CA MET A 606 22.91 28.21 2.80
C MET A 606 21.67 27.33 2.58
N GLY A 607 20.67 27.44 3.45
CA GLY A 607 19.33 26.85 3.19
C GLY A 607 18.92 25.67 4.06
N SER A 608 19.19 25.69 5.37
CA SER A 608 18.49 24.84 6.33
C SER A 608 17.01 25.28 6.46
N ILE A 609 16.20 24.98 5.44
CA ILE A 609 14.78 25.29 5.43
C ILE A 609 14.08 24.28 6.33
N THR A 610 13.53 24.80 7.43
CA THR A 610 12.64 24.08 8.32
C THR A 610 11.39 23.65 7.55
N SER A 611 11.35 22.40 7.10
CA SER A 611 10.06 21.72 6.95
C SER A 611 9.35 21.75 8.32
N SER A 612 8.03 21.63 8.34
CA SER A 612 7.22 21.66 9.56
C SER A 612 7.40 20.38 10.39
N ILE A 613 8.63 20.15 10.86
CA ILE A 613 9.05 19.02 11.68
C ILE A 613 8.48 19.25 13.07
N VAL A 614 7.29 18.73 13.31
CA VAL A 614 6.86 18.44 14.69
C VAL A 614 7.65 17.23 15.17
N HIS A 615 8.92 17.46 15.49
CA HIS A 615 9.62 16.67 16.49
C HIS A 615 8.82 16.89 17.78
N ILE A 616 7.84 16.03 18.03
CA ILE A 616 7.12 16.00 19.30
C ILE A 616 7.98 15.20 20.28
N PRO A 617 8.76 15.84 21.18
CA PRO A 617 9.20 15.14 22.38
C PRO A 617 7.93 14.69 23.10
N ILE A 618 7.83 13.38 23.37
CA ILE A 618 6.64 12.79 23.99
C ILE A 618 6.60 13.26 25.45
N ASN A 619 6.05 14.44 25.71
CA ASN A 619 5.90 15.04 27.04
C ASN A 619 4.74 14.40 27.82
N ILE A 620 4.72 13.07 27.87
CA ILE A 620 3.80 12.29 28.71
C ILE A 620 4.10 12.54 30.21
N ALA A 621 5.33 12.93 30.53
CA ALA A 621 5.85 13.21 31.87
C ALA A 621 4.88 13.93 32.83
N LYS A 622 4.18 15.02 32.45
CA LYS A 622 3.29 15.74 33.39
C LYS A 622 2.11 14.93 33.97
N ALA A 623 1.77 13.76 33.41
CA ALA A 623 0.77 12.86 34.01
C ALA A 623 1.39 11.68 34.80
N TRP A 624 2.68 11.38 34.59
CA TRP A 624 3.37 10.24 35.21
C TRP A 624 4.40 10.67 36.29
N ALA A 625 4.92 11.90 36.22
CA ALA A 625 5.83 12.46 37.20
C ALA A 625 5.20 12.54 38.60
N GLY A 626 3.89 12.85 38.69
CA GLY A 626 3.14 12.82 39.95
C GLY A 626 3.00 11.43 40.58
N VAL A 627 3.32 10.35 39.84
CA VAL A 627 3.17 8.96 40.28
C VAL A 627 4.52 8.28 40.53
N VAL A 628 5.60 8.73 39.88
CA VAL A 628 6.93 8.06 39.94
C VAL A 628 8.07 8.96 40.46
N TYR A 629 7.93 10.30 40.41
CA TYR A 629 9.03 11.21 40.74
C TYR A 629 9.16 11.54 42.24
N GLU A 630 8.04 11.63 42.96
CA GLU A 630 7.99 11.91 44.40
C GLU A 630 8.69 10.82 45.26
N PRO A 631 8.49 9.49 45.04
CA PRO A 631 9.16 8.45 45.82
C PRO A 631 10.70 8.46 45.72
N TYR A 632 11.22 8.78 44.53
CA TYR A 632 12.66 8.82 44.27
C TYR A 632 13.37 9.94 45.06
N LYS A 633 12.68 11.08 45.27
CA LYS A 633 13.25 12.22 45.99
C LYS A 633 13.32 11.97 47.50
N GLY A 634 12.30 11.35 48.09
CA GLY A 634 12.27 10.99 49.52
C GLY A 634 13.25 9.87 49.92
N ALA A 635 13.60 8.97 48.99
CA ALA A 635 14.62 7.95 49.22
C ALA A 635 16.04 8.53 49.31
N ARG A 636 16.29 9.71 48.72
CA ARG A 636 17.62 10.34 48.62
C ARG A 636 17.97 11.26 49.80
N SER A 637 17.01 11.67 50.63
CA SER A 637 17.24 12.57 51.79
C SER A 637 17.43 11.84 53.13
N ASP A 638 16.57 10.87 53.46
CA ASP A 638 16.42 10.37 54.85
C ASP A 638 16.52 8.83 55.00
N GLY A 639 16.88 8.13 53.92
CA GLY A 639 17.00 6.67 53.91
C GLY A 639 15.73 5.93 54.37
N TRP A 640 15.91 4.79 55.05
CA TRP A 640 14.82 3.88 55.42
C TRP A 640 13.71 4.50 56.29
N LYS A 641 13.98 5.61 56.99
CA LYS A 641 12.96 6.34 57.79
C LYS A 641 12.13 7.32 56.95
N GLY A 642 12.66 7.84 55.84
CA GLY A 642 11.88 8.62 54.86
C GLY A 642 10.85 7.75 54.13
N PHE A 643 11.25 6.53 53.76
CA PHE A 643 10.39 5.52 53.13
C PHE A 643 9.11 5.23 53.95
N GLY A 644 9.25 5.06 55.27
CA GLY A 644 8.12 4.77 56.17
C GLY A 644 7.11 5.91 56.34
N LYS A 645 7.52 7.18 56.22
CA LYS A 645 6.60 8.34 56.32
C LYS A 645 5.82 8.60 55.03
N GLY A 646 6.38 8.26 53.86
CA GLY A 646 5.65 8.30 52.58
C GLY A 646 4.57 7.21 52.46
N LEU A 647 4.76 6.08 53.14
CA LEU A 647 3.90 4.89 53.04
C LEU A 647 2.49 5.06 53.65
N GLY A 648 2.27 6.09 54.47
CA GLY A 648 1.02 6.30 55.19
C GLY A 648 -0.12 6.98 54.41
N ARG A 649 0.10 7.41 53.16
CA ARG A 649 -0.91 8.23 52.42
C ARG A 649 -1.03 8.01 50.91
N GLY A 650 -0.41 6.97 50.34
CA GLY A 650 -0.56 6.61 48.93
C GLY A 650 -0.39 5.11 48.70
N LEU A 651 -1.22 4.52 47.83
CA LEU A 651 -1.29 3.07 47.58
C LEU A 651 0.03 2.50 47.02
N GLY A 652 0.90 2.03 47.91
CA GLY A 652 2.17 1.35 47.59
C GLY A 652 2.05 -0.17 47.42
N HIS A 653 1.05 -0.63 46.67
CA HIS A 653 0.90 -2.04 46.26
C HIS A 653 0.16 -2.14 44.92
N LEU A 654 0.53 -3.14 44.10
CA LEU A 654 0.12 -3.35 42.70
C LEU A 654 0.63 -2.32 41.69
N ILE A 655 1.90 -2.46 41.28
CA ILE A 655 2.29 -2.20 39.89
C ILE A 655 3.14 -3.41 39.43
N PHE A 656 2.83 -3.95 38.24
CA PHE A 656 3.50 -5.09 37.58
C PHE A 656 3.43 -6.48 38.27
N ARG A 657 2.21 -6.96 38.53
CA ARG A 657 1.93 -8.41 38.44
C ARG A 657 0.69 -8.65 37.57
N GLN A 658 0.69 -9.79 36.87
CA GLN A 658 -0.10 -10.14 35.67
C GLN A 658 -1.52 -9.54 35.52
N ARG A 659 -1.85 -9.23 34.26
CA ARG A 659 -3.15 -8.78 33.66
C ARG A 659 -3.38 -7.26 33.57
N GLY A 660 -3.22 -6.73 32.35
CA GLY A 660 -3.77 -5.45 31.91
C GLY A 660 -2.96 -4.20 32.30
N LEU A 661 -2.99 -3.18 31.45
CA LEU A 661 -2.50 -1.85 31.81
C LEU A 661 -3.59 -1.19 32.67
N VAL A 662 -3.35 -1.09 33.98
CA VAL A 662 -4.32 -0.55 34.94
C VAL A 662 -3.89 0.83 35.43
N ILE A 663 -4.75 1.83 35.22
CA ILE A 663 -4.61 3.18 35.81
C ILE A 663 -5.87 3.42 36.63
N GLY A 664 -5.74 3.67 37.94
CA GLY A 664 -6.92 3.93 38.81
C GLY A 664 -7.99 2.83 38.79
N HIS A 665 -7.58 1.56 38.92
CA HIS A 665 -8.43 0.36 38.97
C HIS A 665 -9.20 -0.06 37.70
N ALA A 666 -9.06 0.65 36.56
CA ALA A 666 -9.63 0.23 35.27
C ALA A 666 -8.56 -0.33 34.31
N ALA A 667 -8.90 -1.31 33.46
CA ALA A 667 -8.03 -1.81 32.40
C ALA A 667 -8.24 -1.02 31.09
N TYR A 668 -7.15 -0.55 30.47
CA TYR A 668 -7.22 0.41 29.35
C TYR A 668 -7.17 -0.28 27.98
N GLY A 669 -8.16 0.01 27.13
CA GLY A 669 -8.16 -0.29 25.69
C GLY A 669 -7.59 0.86 24.85
N VAL A 670 -7.64 0.72 23.52
CA VAL A 670 -7.09 1.71 22.56
C VAL A 670 -7.80 3.05 22.72
N ARG A 671 -9.12 3.02 22.95
CA ARG A 671 -9.93 4.22 23.27
C ARG A 671 -9.38 5.06 24.40
N ALA A 672 -9.12 4.45 25.55
CA ALA A 672 -8.77 5.18 26.75
C ALA A 672 -7.33 5.74 26.68
N LEU A 673 -6.42 5.08 25.96
CA LEU A 673 -5.09 5.62 25.68
C LEU A 673 -5.12 6.72 24.61
N TYR A 674 -5.93 6.57 23.56
CA TYR A 674 -6.17 7.57 22.53
C TYR A 674 -6.67 8.90 23.14
N ASP A 675 -7.72 8.84 23.97
CA ASP A 675 -8.31 10.05 24.57
C ASP A 675 -7.31 10.77 25.50
N LEU A 676 -6.44 10.03 26.19
CA LEU A 676 -5.37 10.58 27.02
C LEU A 676 -4.27 11.28 26.19
N ILE A 677 -3.84 10.68 25.09
CA ILE A 677 -2.81 11.25 24.20
C ILE A 677 -3.38 12.47 23.45
N LYS A 678 -4.60 12.37 22.92
CA LYS A 678 -5.28 13.46 22.20
C LYS A 678 -5.41 14.73 23.02
N LYS A 679 -5.72 14.60 24.32
CA LYS A 679 -5.77 15.73 25.26
C LYS A 679 -4.42 16.43 25.47
N LYS A 680 -3.29 15.80 25.10
CA LYS A 680 -1.93 16.36 25.23
C LYS A 680 -1.31 16.84 23.93
N LEU A 681 -1.79 16.37 22.77
CA LEU A 681 -1.29 16.76 21.44
C LEU A 681 -2.19 17.81 20.78
N ASP A 682 -2.74 18.72 21.59
CA ASP A 682 -3.65 19.80 21.20
C ASP A 682 -4.80 19.38 20.24
N GLY A 683 -5.20 18.10 20.32
CA GLY A 683 -6.32 17.54 19.58
C GLY A 683 -6.00 16.75 18.31
N ASP A 684 -4.74 16.63 17.83
CA ASP A 684 -4.41 15.85 16.61
C ASP A 684 -4.94 14.41 16.74
N PRO A 685 -5.97 14.02 15.94
CA PRO A 685 -6.60 12.73 16.10
C PRO A 685 -5.76 11.60 15.52
N THR A 686 -5.10 11.82 14.37
CA THR A 686 -4.43 10.72 13.66
C THR A 686 -3.11 10.37 14.31
N LEU A 687 -2.33 11.37 14.74
CA LEU A 687 -1.09 11.13 15.46
C LEU A 687 -1.35 10.48 16.83
N SER A 688 -2.41 10.90 17.52
CA SER A 688 -2.83 10.28 18.78
C SER A 688 -3.24 8.81 18.60
N TYR A 689 -3.92 8.48 17.51
CA TYR A 689 -4.26 7.10 17.15
C TYR A 689 -3.04 6.25 16.83
N ILE A 690 -2.10 6.77 16.03
CA ILE A 690 -0.86 6.06 15.70
C ILE A 690 -0.08 5.75 16.97
N LEU A 691 0.15 6.74 17.84
CA LEU A 691 0.87 6.55 19.09
C LEU A 691 0.16 5.55 20.03
N ALA A 692 -1.15 5.71 20.26
CA ALA A 692 -1.92 4.79 21.08
C ALA A 692 -1.83 3.34 20.57
N THR A 693 -1.92 3.15 19.24
CA THR A 693 -1.78 1.84 18.59
C THR A 693 -0.40 1.24 18.83
N ARG A 694 0.70 2.01 18.66
CA ARG A 694 2.06 1.49 18.87
C ARG A 694 2.35 1.12 20.32
N TYR A 695 1.83 1.88 21.30
CA TYR A 695 1.96 1.52 22.71
C TYR A 695 1.24 0.21 23.06
N ILE A 696 0.03 0.00 22.51
CA ILE A 696 -0.76 -1.20 22.77
C ILE A 696 -0.20 -2.41 22.02
N GLU A 697 0.28 -2.24 20.80
CA GLU A 697 1.02 -3.27 20.06
C GLU A 697 2.22 -3.78 20.86
N GLY A 698 3.03 -2.88 21.43
CA GLY A 698 4.17 -3.23 22.29
C GLY A 698 3.74 -3.95 23.57
N PHE A 699 2.68 -3.48 24.24
CA PHE A 699 2.15 -4.12 25.44
C PHE A 699 1.58 -5.51 25.16
N GLU A 700 0.81 -5.70 24.09
CA GLU A 700 0.28 -7.02 23.71
C GLU A 700 1.40 -7.99 23.33
N GLU A 701 2.38 -7.55 22.54
CA GLU A 701 3.51 -8.40 22.16
C GLU A 701 4.34 -8.80 23.39
N VAL A 702 4.60 -7.89 24.34
CA VAL A 702 5.30 -8.23 25.58
C VAL A 702 4.51 -9.22 26.44
N ASN A 703 3.18 -9.15 26.46
CA ASN A 703 2.37 -10.13 27.18
C ASN A 703 2.31 -11.51 26.51
N LYS A 704 2.45 -11.57 25.18
CA LYS A 704 2.44 -12.82 24.39
C LYS A 704 3.84 -13.45 24.26
N ALA A 705 4.90 -12.66 24.35
CA ALA A 705 6.28 -13.10 24.17
C ALA A 705 6.83 -13.93 25.34
N THR A 706 7.72 -14.85 24.99
CA THR A 706 8.49 -15.71 25.91
C THR A 706 9.45 -14.90 26.80
N VAL A 707 10.07 -15.54 27.79
CA VAL A 707 11.09 -14.88 28.63
C VAL A 707 12.38 -14.71 27.82
N GLU A 708 12.70 -15.71 27.01
CA GLU A 708 13.85 -15.82 26.13
C GLU A 708 13.88 -14.68 25.10
N GLU A 709 12.75 -14.38 24.44
CA GLU A 709 12.64 -13.23 23.51
C GLU A 709 12.91 -11.88 24.18
N LYS A 710 12.51 -11.72 25.45
CA LYS A 710 12.70 -10.47 26.20
C LYS A 710 14.16 -10.31 26.64
N LEU A 711 14.76 -11.39 27.15
CA LEU A 711 16.17 -11.44 27.50
C LEU A 711 17.07 -11.21 26.28
N GLU A 712 16.69 -11.71 25.10
CA GLU A 712 17.43 -11.50 23.85
C GLU A 712 17.45 -10.03 23.42
N VAL A 713 16.33 -9.30 23.56
CA VAL A 713 16.29 -7.84 23.35
C VAL A 713 17.25 -7.11 24.30
N VAL A 714 17.21 -7.45 25.59
CA VAL A 714 18.08 -6.87 26.62
C VAL A 714 19.55 -7.18 26.36
N ARG A 715 19.87 -8.41 25.92
CA ARG A 715 21.23 -8.84 25.56
C ARG A 715 21.78 -8.02 24.39
N ARG A 716 21.05 -7.96 23.27
CA ARG A 716 21.46 -7.19 22.08
C ARG A 716 21.62 -5.70 22.37
N TRP A 717 20.76 -5.13 23.20
CA TRP A 717 20.87 -3.73 23.64
C TRP A 717 22.16 -3.48 24.45
N LYS A 718 22.48 -4.36 25.41
CA LYS A 718 23.70 -4.29 26.22
C LYS A 718 24.97 -4.53 25.40
N GLU A 719 24.90 -5.34 24.34
CA GLU A 719 26.01 -5.55 23.40
C GLU A 719 26.24 -4.35 22.49
N MET A 720 25.16 -3.70 22.04
CA MET A 720 25.21 -2.48 21.22
C MET A 720 25.80 -1.28 21.97
N LYS A 721 25.66 -1.24 23.30
CA LYS A 721 26.13 -0.14 24.19
C LYS A 721 25.78 1.27 23.66
N PRO A 722 24.49 1.55 23.39
CA PRO A 722 24.10 2.77 22.71
C PRO A 722 24.32 4.02 23.56
N GLU A 723 25.01 5.02 23.01
CA GLU A 723 25.12 6.34 23.63
C GLU A 723 23.93 7.22 23.22
N LEU A 724 22.99 7.40 24.14
CA LEU A 724 21.71 8.08 23.88
C LEU A 724 21.78 9.57 24.18
N LYS A 725 21.12 10.39 23.35
CA LYS A 725 21.05 11.83 23.55
C LYS A 725 20.18 12.18 24.75
N MET A 726 20.82 12.69 25.81
CA MET A 726 20.12 13.16 27.01
C MET A 726 19.10 14.25 26.68
N ILE A 727 17.87 14.08 27.18
CA ILE A 727 16.83 15.12 27.12
C ILE A 727 17.12 16.14 28.22
N ASP A 728 17.42 17.37 27.82
CA ASP A 728 17.70 18.46 28.77
C ASP A 728 16.39 18.98 29.38
N SER A 729 16.02 18.44 30.55
CA SER A 729 14.74 18.72 31.23
C SER A 729 14.69 20.10 31.91
N ARG A 730 15.41 21.10 31.39
CA ARG A 730 15.65 22.41 32.04
C ARG A 730 14.99 23.61 31.36
N THR A 731 14.43 23.48 30.15
CA THR A 731 13.81 24.59 29.40
C THR A 731 12.40 25.00 29.89
N SER A 732 12.04 24.69 31.15
CA SER A 732 10.79 25.18 31.76
C SER A 732 10.92 25.50 33.26
N ILE A 733 11.84 26.40 33.61
CA ILE A 733 11.74 27.36 34.73
C ILE A 733 12.81 28.46 34.49
N GLY A 734 12.44 29.72 34.67
CA GLY A 734 13.33 30.85 34.43
C GLY A 734 14.32 31.13 35.56
N SER A 735 15.39 31.84 35.20
CA SER A 735 16.32 32.62 36.05
C SER A 735 16.99 31.94 37.27
N GLY A 736 18.32 31.89 37.23
CA GLY A 736 19.11 32.33 38.40
C GLY A 736 20.23 31.43 38.89
N HIS A 737 21.44 31.99 38.85
CA HIS A 737 22.67 31.62 39.56
C HIS A 737 23.44 30.35 39.14
N SER A 738 24.75 30.55 39.12
CA SER A 738 25.81 29.59 38.85
C SER A 738 26.23 28.86 40.12
N ASP A 739 26.88 27.69 39.98
CA ASP A 739 28.34 27.63 40.15
C ASP A 739 28.94 26.28 39.74
N LYS A 740 30.27 26.28 39.57
CA LYS A 740 31.12 25.17 39.14
C LYS A 740 31.61 24.33 40.33
N ALA A 741 32.21 23.17 39.99
CA ALA A 741 32.96 22.23 40.85
C ALA A 741 32.06 21.39 41.79
N GLU A 742 32.28 20.09 42.00
CA GLU A 742 33.51 19.30 41.95
C GLU A 742 33.27 17.90 41.34
N SER A 743 34.16 17.47 40.43
CA SER A 743 34.21 16.11 39.90
C SER A 743 35.46 15.37 40.37
N GLU A 744 35.70 15.31 41.69
CA GLU A 744 36.87 14.63 42.28
C GLU A 744 36.59 14.18 43.73
N SER A 745 36.21 12.90 43.94
CA SER A 745 36.09 12.34 45.32
C SER A 745 35.98 10.80 45.43
N ILE A 746 35.61 10.07 44.37
CA ILE A 746 35.14 8.68 44.53
C ILE A 746 36.29 7.64 44.61
N LEU A 747 37.51 7.98 44.18
CA LEU A 747 38.64 7.04 44.09
C LEU A 747 39.52 6.92 45.36
N SER A 748 39.20 7.62 46.46
CA SER A 748 40.00 7.60 47.71
C SER A 748 39.30 6.98 48.93
N ARG A 749 38.07 6.48 48.80
CA ARG A 749 37.25 6.00 49.95
C ARG A 749 37.06 4.47 50.05
N LEU A 750 37.89 3.69 49.36
CA LEU A 750 37.85 2.21 49.41
C LEU A 750 39.03 1.56 50.15
N THR A 751 39.85 2.34 50.86
CA THR A 751 41.05 1.83 51.56
C THR A 751 41.21 2.37 52.98
N SER A 752 40.33 1.97 53.91
CA SER A 752 40.71 1.87 55.33
C SER A 752 39.74 1.06 56.21
N HIS A 753 40.31 0.00 56.79
CA HIS A 753 40.07 -0.45 58.17
C HIS A 753 38.64 -0.84 58.59
N GLY A 754 38.35 -2.14 58.47
CA GLY A 754 37.61 -2.81 59.53
C GLY A 754 38.51 -3.01 60.76
N SER A 755 38.06 -2.57 61.94
CA SER A 755 38.61 -3.03 63.22
C SER A 755 37.55 -2.99 64.32
N THR A 756 37.65 -3.90 65.27
CA THR A 756 36.65 -4.17 66.32
C THR A 756 36.98 -3.41 67.61
N LYS A 757 35.95 -2.92 68.34
CA LYS A 757 35.67 -3.29 69.76
C LYS A 757 34.59 -2.46 70.48
N SER A 758 33.74 -3.20 71.21
CA SER A 758 33.12 -2.94 72.53
C SER A 758 32.66 -1.55 72.99
N GLY A 759 31.39 -1.47 73.43
CA GLY A 759 30.86 -0.49 74.39
C GLY A 759 29.54 -1.01 75.02
N LYS A 760 29.36 -0.86 76.35
CA LYS A 760 28.25 -1.47 77.13
C LYS A 760 27.20 -0.45 77.61
N SER A 761 26.04 -0.99 78.01
CA SER A 761 24.96 -0.38 78.82
C SER A 761 23.96 0.53 78.09
N GLY A 762 22.68 0.62 78.51
CA GLY A 762 22.03 0.05 79.71
C GLY A 762 20.51 -0.15 79.59
N LYS A 763 19.96 -0.88 80.57
CA LYS A 763 18.57 -1.38 80.68
C LYS A 763 17.50 -0.29 80.75
N SER A 764 16.29 -0.61 80.28
CA SER A 764 15.10 -0.66 81.17
C SER A 764 14.00 -1.56 80.58
N ALA A 765 13.07 -2.04 81.42
CA ALA A 765 12.12 -3.10 81.09
C ALA A 765 10.71 -2.83 81.62
N LYS A 766 9.69 -3.45 80.99
CA LYS A 766 8.34 -3.85 81.46
C LYS A 766 7.60 -4.45 80.24
N SER A 767 7.00 -5.64 80.16
CA SER A 767 6.43 -6.68 81.05
C SER A 767 4.90 -6.79 80.89
N GLY A 768 4.42 -7.98 80.48
CA GLY A 768 3.00 -8.36 80.33
C GLY A 768 2.86 -9.36 79.17
N LYS A 769 2.91 -10.70 79.37
CA LYS A 769 1.85 -11.61 79.85
C LYS A 769 0.51 -11.39 79.11
N ASN A 770 0.12 -12.26 78.18
CA ASN A 770 -0.43 -13.64 78.32
C ASN A 770 -1.93 -13.65 78.66
N ASP A 771 -2.77 -14.09 77.71
CA ASP A 771 -3.49 -15.38 77.71
C ASP A 771 -4.27 -15.51 76.35
N LYS A 772 -4.33 -16.69 75.70
CA LYS A 772 -5.44 -17.69 75.63
C LYS A 772 -6.78 -17.10 75.13
N SER A 773 -7.63 -17.77 74.33
CA SER A 773 -7.88 -19.22 74.13
C SER A 773 -8.75 -19.51 72.90
N PHE A 774 -8.59 -20.70 72.26
CA PHE A 774 -9.60 -21.57 71.59
C PHE A 774 -10.53 -20.96 70.49
N VAL A 775 -11.00 -21.67 69.45
CA VAL A 775 -11.80 -22.92 69.35
C VAL A 775 -11.60 -23.45 67.89
N THR A 776 -11.04 -24.67 67.63
CA THR A 776 -11.71 -25.95 67.26
C THR A 776 -12.97 -25.80 66.38
N GLU A 777 -13.22 -26.49 65.25
CA GLU A 777 -13.14 -27.93 64.93
C GLU A 777 -12.73 -28.13 63.43
N THR A 778 -11.99 -29.16 63.00
CA THR A 778 -12.38 -30.57 62.67
C THR A 778 -13.43 -30.64 61.52
N ILE A 779 -13.38 -31.45 60.45
CA ILE A 779 -12.89 -32.84 60.20
C ILE A 779 -12.26 -33.00 58.79
N SER A 780 -11.53 -34.11 58.65
CA SER A 780 -10.90 -34.78 57.49
C SER A 780 -11.78 -34.99 56.23
N GLU A 781 -11.38 -35.62 55.10
CA GLU A 781 -10.21 -36.41 54.65
C GLU A 781 -10.18 -36.34 53.07
N ALA A 782 -9.27 -36.91 52.26
CA ALA A 782 -8.15 -37.84 52.45
C ALA A 782 -7.00 -37.64 51.42
N SER A 783 -5.98 -38.50 51.54
CA SER A 783 -4.90 -38.88 50.59
C SER A 783 -5.27 -40.24 49.93
N SER A 784 -4.59 -40.89 48.96
CA SER A 784 -3.40 -40.68 48.08
C SER A 784 -3.33 -41.89 47.10
N ILE A 785 -2.14 -42.19 46.52
CA ILE A 785 -1.71 -43.40 45.76
C ILE A 785 -2.01 -43.33 44.25
N LEU A 786 -1.15 -43.76 43.31
CA LEU A 786 0.30 -43.81 43.05
C LEU A 786 0.49 -44.71 41.80
N ASP A 787 1.48 -44.37 40.98
CA ASP A 787 2.29 -45.23 40.09
C ASP A 787 1.71 -46.11 38.96
N SER A 788 2.19 -45.75 37.75
CA SER A 788 2.80 -46.63 36.73
C SER A 788 2.00 -47.76 36.05
N ASN A 789 1.95 -47.76 34.72
CA ASN A 789 2.95 -48.52 33.92
C ASN A 789 2.83 -48.34 32.39
N VAL A 790 3.94 -48.64 31.72
CA VAL A 790 4.09 -48.77 30.25
C VAL A 790 3.69 -50.20 29.84
N PRO A 791 3.24 -50.44 28.60
CA PRO A 791 4.00 -51.38 27.76
C PRO A 791 4.14 -50.93 26.30
N ALA A 792 5.08 -51.55 25.58
CA ALA A 792 5.45 -51.22 24.20
C ALA A 792 5.36 -52.43 23.26
N THR A 793 5.45 -52.15 21.95
CA THR A 793 5.86 -53.04 20.82
C THR A 793 5.03 -54.28 20.44
N THR A 794 4.61 -54.33 19.17
CA THR A 794 4.96 -55.33 18.11
C THR A 794 4.42 -54.80 16.77
N LYS A 795 5.20 -54.54 15.70
CA LYS A 795 5.97 -55.42 14.75
C LYS A 795 5.13 -56.10 13.65
N GLY A 796 5.55 -55.87 12.38
CA GLY A 796 5.09 -56.53 11.14
C GLY A 796 4.34 -55.58 10.18
N GLY A 797 4.61 -55.51 8.87
CA GLY A 797 5.71 -56.08 8.08
C GLY A 797 5.36 -56.23 6.58
N VAL A 798 6.16 -55.61 5.69
CA VAL A 798 6.41 -56.00 4.27
C VAL A 798 5.21 -56.02 3.28
N ASN A 799 5.22 -55.17 2.23
CA ASN A 799 5.69 -55.58 0.88
C ASN A 799 5.75 -54.43 -0.16
N GLU A 800 6.48 -54.66 -1.26
CA GLU A 800 6.69 -53.76 -2.40
C GLU A 800 5.58 -53.83 -3.46
N ALA A 801 5.44 -52.79 -4.31
CA ALA A 801 5.28 -52.95 -5.77
C ALA A 801 5.39 -51.61 -6.54
N ARG A 802 6.24 -51.57 -7.57
CA ARG A 802 6.12 -50.67 -8.74
C ARG A 802 5.19 -51.33 -9.76
N ALA A 803 4.32 -50.57 -10.42
CA ALA A 803 4.02 -50.76 -11.85
C ALA A 803 3.21 -49.58 -12.44
N SER A 804 3.49 -49.29 -13.70
CA SER A 804 2.88 -48.32 -14.61
C SER A 804 1.39 -48.53 -14.91
N ALA A 805 0.67 -47.42 -15.05
CA ALA A 805 -0.22 -47.13 -16.18
C ALA A 805 -0.28 -45.61 -16.38
#